data_AF-A0A094EDB3-F1
#
_entry.id   AF-A0A094EDB3-F1
#
_cell.length_a   1.000
_cell.length_b   1.000
_cell.length_c   1.000
_cell.angle_alpha   90.00
_cell.angle_beta   90.00
_cell.angle_gamma   90.00
#
_symmetry.space_group_name_H-M   'P 1'
#
loop_
_entity.id
_entity.type
_entity.pdbx_description
1 polymer ?
#
loop_
_entity_poly.entity_id
_entity_poly.type
_entity_poly.pdbx_seq_one_letter_code
_entity_poly.pdbx_strand_id
1 'polypeptide(L)'
;MAKGARASSIKANNVALKTKVFGPIETARTERLSAKLLALAAAPRPSAQKDVTIDVEDAAAPAPLKSALKVTKQADDMEVDKDTTQAPAISKPSSGRIEKKRSARSRSSGIVFPKYKNGKKVGTKSRKNGFFPYKPFLPGLAEYEALGFGLGAPPKAPFDKVIFMVVDALRSDFVFSDESGFTFTQSLISNGAAMPFTAHATSPTITMPRVKAITTGSIPSFLDVILNFAESDTTSSLAAQDTWLAQMKAKGSGKLVMYGDDTWLKLFPDTFDRADGTSSFFVADFTEVDNNVTRHVPEELRNDDWNTMVLHYLGMDHIGHKAGPRSPNMLPKQKEMDGLVEQMYTAIESQKHLANTLLIICGDHGMNDAGNHGGSAPGETSPALVFMSPKLKKISAGLESPIAPSDEFQFYDTIEQSDIAPTLAALLGFPVPRNNLGNFIRNFLPFWSSGNDQLHILLANAKQILNVITAAHPASLFGEKSSQDCQKPSSDIEKLGCDWKLITAQLEARSHKKSGHSDSLHEDLINWSRHAQTIMSSAASNYDMTKLYTGQTIAMISTVLAVITAAPVLGKSPLFALITLLYSIMMFASSYVEEEHNFWYWAASGWITVLIFKTAKSSLTTSFSCVVVLAGLRFTRRWNQTGQKFAGEPDIARTFLAEHTTFLWALVFAMYMWNCYSLSSTGFPHLPRSIAKGVAQFLAVMAAAFKVAFTHEDAPELLDWTASKVAELTTGFSLVNRARGVFIGIGLALAQTIGADLNSHDSQSPHPLAYDPIPRHQHPTPYDLLRTVPPSL
;
A
#
# COMPACT_ATOMS: atom_id res chain seq x y z
N MET A 1 -55.06 13.32 -8.13
CA MET A 1 -54.36 14.15 -9.14
C MET A 1 -53.70 15.43 -8.58
N ALA A 2 -54.09 15.98 -7.41
CA ALA A 2 -53.50 17.22 -6.87
C ALA A 2 -52.10 17.07 -6.20
N LYS A 3 -51.62 15.86 -5.91
CA LYS A 3 -50.28 15.64 -5.31
C LYS A 3 -49.12 15.67 -6.33
N GLY A 4 -49.38 15.35 -7.60
CA GLY A 4 -48.36 15.36 -8.66
C GLY A 4 -47.98 16.77 -9.14
N ALA A 5 -48.94 17.69 -9.16
CA ALA A 5 -48.70 19.06 -9.62
C ALA A 5 -47.83 19.89 -8.64
N ARG A 6 -47.98 19.69 -7.31
CA ARG A 6 -47.13 20.36 -6.30
C ARG A 6 -45.70 19.83 -6.28
N ALA A 7 -45.49 18.53 -6.53
CA ALA A 7 -44.15 17.96 -6.61
C ALA A 7 -43.37 18.50 -7.83
N SER A 8 -44.07 18.68 -8.95
CA SER A 8 -43.49 19.22 -10.19
C SER A 8 -43.11 20.71 -10.04
N SER A 9 -43.95 21.53 -9.40
CA SER A 9 -43.64 22.94 -9.18
C SER A 9 -42.51 23.17 -8.17
N ILE A 10 -42.40 22.35 -7.13
CA ILE A 10 -41.27 22.37 -6.19
C ILE A 10 -39.97 21.99 -6.89
N LYS A 11 -39.99 20.96 -7.75
CA LYS A 11 -38.80 20.54 -8.50
C LYS A 11 -38.34 21.62 -9.49
N ALA A 12 -39.27 22.27 -10.20
CA ALA A 12 -38.96 23.37 -11.10
C ALA A 12 -38.40 24.60 -10.35
N ASN A 13 -38.98 24.96 -9.19
CA ASN A 13 -38.48 26.05 -8.36
C ASN A 13 -37.10 25.75 -7.78
N ASN A 14 -36.82 24.52 -7.36
CA ASN A 14 -35.50 24.12 -6.84
C ASN A 14 -34.43 24.13 -7.93
N VAL A 15 -34.76 23.73 -9.16
CA VAL A 15 -33.85 23.84 -10.31
C VAL A 15 -33.58 25.31 -10.63
N ALA A 16 -34.61 26.16 -10.66
CA ALA A 16 -34.44 27.60 -10.89
C ALA A 16 -33.61 28.29 -9.79
N LEU A 17 -33.77 27.87 -8.52
CA LEU A 17 -32.95 28.32 -7.39
C LEU A 17 -31.50 27.86 -7.53
N LYS A 18 -31.27 26.61 -7.95
CA LYS A 18 -29.92 26.09 -8.22
C LYS A 18 -29.21 26.92 -9.29
N THR A 19 -29.87 27.21 -10.39
CA THR A 19 -29.28 27.98 -11.50
C THR A 19 -29.07 29.45 -11.16
N LYS A 20 -29.98 30.10 -10.42
CA LYS A 20 -29.88 31.54 -10.11
C LYS A 20 -29.02 31.87 -8.89
N VAL A 21 -28.98 30.98 -7.89
CA VAL A 21 -28.32 31.26 -6.60
C VAL A 21 -26.97 30.53 -6.50
N PHE A 22 -26.91 29.27 -6.91
CA PHE A 22 -25.69 28.45 -6.76
C PHE A 22 -24.80 28.48 -7.99
N GLY A 23 -25.37 28.64 -9.20
CA GLY A 23 -24.62 28.76 -10.45
C GLY A 23 -23.56 29.88 -10.42
N PRO A 24 -23.91 31.15 -10.12
CA PRO A 24 -22.93 32.25 -10.07
C PRO A 24 -21.86 32.07 -8.99
N ILE A 25 -22.19 31.40 -7.88
CA ILE A 25 -21.26 31.11 -6.78
C ILE A 25 -20.28 30.01 -7.17
N GLU A 26 -20.76 28.96 -7.87
CA GLU A 26 -19.91 27.91 -8.42
C GLU A 26 -18.97 28.49 -9.48
N THR A 27 -19.46 29.28 -10.45
CA THR A 27 -18.60 29.90 -11.48
C THR A 27 -17.53 30.81 -10.85
N ALA A 28 -17.90 31.63 -9.85
CA ALA A 28 -16.94 32.48 -9.13
C ALA A 28 -15.95 31.66 -8.28
N ARG A 29 -16.33 30.47 -7.79
CA ARG A 29 -15.43 29.53 -7.11
C ARG A 29 -14.44 28.94 -8.09
N THR A 30 -14.88 28.51 -9.27
CA THR A 30 -14.03 27.95 -10.33
C THR A 30 -13.03 28.97 -10.85
N GLU A 31 -13.44 30.23 -11.04
CA GLU A 31 -12.55 31.33 -11.43
C GLU A 31 -11.47 31.62 -10.37
N ARG A 32 -11.82 31.62 -9.08
CA ARG A 32 -10.85 31.82 -7.99
C ARG A 32 -9.87 30.66 -7.84
N LEU A 33 -10.33 29.43 -8.07
CA LEU A 33 -9.47 28.24 -8.03
C LEU A 33 -8.49 28.24 -9.21
N SER A 34 -8.99 28.55 -10.41
CA SER A 34 -8.17 28.70 -11.62
C SER A 34 -7.11 29.81 -11.46
N ALA A 35 -7.49 30.96 -10.88
CA ALA A 35 -6.55 32.05 -10.59
C ALA A 35 -5.46 31.66 -9.57
N LYS A 36 -5.81 30.87 -8.54
CA LYS A 36 -4.83 30.34 -7.56
C LYS A 36 -3.89 29.31 -8.19
N LEU A 37 -4.39 28.45 -9.07
CA LEU A 37 -3.57 27.47 -9.79
C LEU A 37 -2.61 28.14 -10.77
N LEU A 38 -3.05 29.18 -11.48
CA LEU A 38 -2.18 30.01 -12.33
C LEU A 38 -1.11 30.74 -11.51
N ALA A 39 -1.44 31.24 -10.32
CA ALA A 39 -0.47 31.87 -9.42
C ALA A 39 0.56 30.87 -8.85
N LEU A 40 0.15 29.62 -8.59
CA LEU A 40 1.04 28.53 -8.17
C LEU A 40 1.93 28.05 -9.32
N ALA A 41 1.41 27.97 -10.54
CA ALA A 41 2.18 27.61 -11.73
C ALA A 41 3.21 28.69 -12.11
N ALA A 42 2.94 29.96 -11.79
CA ALA A 42 3.87 31.07 -11.99
C ALA A 42 4.91 31.23 -10.86
N ALA A 43 4.80 30.45 -9.77
CA ALA A 43 5.75 30.52 -8.66
C ALA A 43 7.08 29.82 -9.02
N PRO A 44 8.25 30.46 -8.78
CA PRO A 44 9.54 29.82 -9.05
C PRO A 44 9.74 28.60 -8.14
N ARG A 45 10.17 27.48 -8.73
CA ARG A 45 10.43 26.22 -8.03
C ARG A 45 11.47 26.42 -6.90
N PRO A 46 11.23 25.93 -5.68
CA PRO A 46 12.23 26.01 -4.61
C PRO A 46 13.46 25.18 -4.96
N SER A 47 14.65 25.79 -4.83
CA SER A 47 15.93 25.15 -5.04
C SER A 47 16.20 24.05 -4.00
N ALA A 48 16.66 22.88 -4.45
CA ALA A 48 17.06 21.76 -3.63
C ALA A 48 18.01 22.18 -2.49
N GLN A 49 17.58 21.98 -1.25
CA GLN A 49 18.35 22.31 -0.06
C GLN A 49 19.38 21.20 0.18
N LYS A 50 20.66 21.58 0.22
CA LYS A 50 21.79 20.71 0.59
C LYS A 50 21.69 20.30 2.06
N ASP A 51 22.03 19.05 2.33
CA ASP A 51 22.15 18.42 3.66
C ASP A 51 22.88 19.30 4.67
N VAL A 52 22.25 19.52 5.83
CA VAL A 52 22.89 20.09 7.03
C VAL A 52 23.08 18.96 8.03
N THR A 53 24.32 18.53 8.20
CA THR A 53 24.78 17.73 9.35
C THR A 53 24.68 18.56 10.62
N ILE A 54 23.97 18.04 11.62
CA ILE A 54 23.86 18.62 12.96
C ILE A 54 25.01 18.08 13.81
N ASP A 55 26.00 18.92 14.09
CA ASP A 55 26.96 18.69 15.17
C ASP A 55 26.41 19.26 16.48
N VAL A 56 26.51 18.46 17.54
CA VAL A 56 26.11 18.78 18.92
C VAL A 56 27.34 19.28 19.66
N GLU A 57 27.30 20.51 20.19
CA GLU A 57 28.18 20.92 21.30
C GLU A 57 27.55 22.03 22.16
N ASP A 58 28.05 22.09 23.40
CA ASP A 58 27.40 22.46 24.64
C ASP A 58 27.00 23.94 24.88
N ALA A 59 26.13 24.10 25.87
CA ALA A 59 25.55 25.35 26.36
C ALA A 59 26.52 26.26 27.15
N ALA A 60 26.47 27.57 26.87
CA ALA A 60 26.60 28.66 27.87
C ALA A 60 26.07 30.00 27.31
N ALA A 61 25.28 30.73 28.10
CA ALA A 61 24.70 32.06 27.83
C ALA A 61 25.53 33.20 28.52
N PRO A 62 25.18 34.51 28.46
CA PRO A 62 24.82 35.39 27.32
C PRO A 62 25.54 36.78 27.31
N ALA A 63 25.60 37.40 26.10
CA ALA A 63 25.53 38.85 25.74
C ALA A 63 26.61 39.88 26.21
N PRO A 64 26.61 41.16 25.74
CA PRO A 64 26.83 41.65 24.36
C PRO A 64 27.79 42.88 24.28
N LEU A 65 28.42 43.21 23.13
CA LEU A 65 28.65 44.63 22.72
C LEU A 65 29.18 44.84 21.29
N LYS A 66 28.41 45.66 20.56
CA LYS A 66 28.68 46.72 19.56
C LYS A 66 30.00 46.81 18.76
N SER A 67 29.76 47.30 17.54
CA SER A 67 30.60 48.16 16.66
C SER A 67 31.57 47.42 15.75
N ALA A 68 31.90 47.87 14.54
CA ALA A 68 31.32 48.77 13.55
C ALA A 68 32.28 48.66 12.34
N LEU A 69 31.78 48.96 11.13
CA LEU A 69 32.57 49.45 9.98
C LEU A 69 33.55 48.44 9.33
N LYS A 70 33.23 47.90 8.16
CA LYS A 70 33.34 48.47 6.79
C LYS A 70 34.67 48.08 6.11
N VAL A 71 34.50 47.42 4.94
CA VAL A 71 35.17 47.70 3.64
C VAL A 71 36.68 47.42 3.61
N THR A 72 37.24 46.57 2.73
CA THR A 72 37.31 46.62 1.25
C THR A 72 37.87 45.25 0.79
N LYS A 73 37.27 44.53 -0.16
CA LYS A 73 37.58 44.50 -1.62
C LYS A 73 39.07 44.60 -1.99
N GLN A 74 39.63 43.48 -2.47
CA GLN A 74 40.34 43.24 -3.77
C GLN A 74 41.16 41.95 -3.58
N ALA A 75 40.79 40.82 -4.17
CA ALA A 75 40.88 40.43 -5.57
C ALA A 75 42.33 40.18 -6.03
N ASP A 76 42.46 38.97 -6.58
CA ASP A 76 43.35 38.53 -7.64
C ASP A 76 44.60 37.70 -7.30
N ASP A 77 44.52 36.49 -7.85
CA ASP A 77 45.54 35.74 -8.60
C ASP A 77 46.57 34.94 -7.80
N MET A 78 46.47 33.60 -7.94
CA MET A 78 47.32 32.74 -8.81
C MET A 78 48.73 32.61 -8.21
N GLU A 79 49.38 31.47 -8.08
CA GLU A 79 49.27 30.15 -8.70
C GLU A 79 50.31 29.29 -7.92
N VAL A 80 49.95 28.04 -7.63
CA VAL A 80 50.73 26.85 -8.00
C VAL A 80 52.04 26.53 -7.25
N ASP A 81 51.99 25.32 -6.68
CA ASP A 81 53.05 24.32 -6.48
C ASP A 81 54.35 24.70 -5.77
N LYS A 82 54.61 24.04 -4.63
CA LYS A 82 55.21 22.69 -4.64
C LYS A 82 55.41 22.17 -3.22
N ASP A 83 55.03 20.91 -3.04
CA ASP A 83 55.79 19.84 -2.39
C ASP A 83 57.20 20.27 -1.91
N THR A 84 57.70 19.90 -0.73
CA THR A 84 57.84 18.52 -0.28
C THR A 84 58.45 18.50 1.15
N THR A 85 58.16 17.41 1.87
CA THR A 85 59.06 16.67 2.77
C THR A 85 59.48 17.21 4.15
N GLN A 86 59.02 16.42 5.14
CA GLN A 86 59.80 15.69 6.15
C GLN A 86 60.21 16.40 7.46
N ALA A 87 59.72 15.76 8.52
CA ALA A 87 60.10 15.87 9.93
C ALA A 87 61.60 15.58 10.16
N PRO A 88 62.12 15.83 11.38
CA PRO A 88 62.15 14.70 12.33
C PRO A 88 61.92 15.07 13.81
N ALA A 89 61.74 13.98 14.57
CA ALA A 89 61.31 13.86 15.96
C ALA A 89 62.36 14.22 17.01
N ILE A 90 61.90 14.56 18.24
CA ILE A 90 62.67 14.40 19.49
C ILE A 90 61.78 13.83 20.62
N SER A 91 62.46 12.97 21.39
CA SER A 91 62.17 12.01 22.46
C SER A 91 61.24 12.32 23.66
N LYS A 92 60.66 11.22 24.19
CA LYS A 92 60.00 11.02 25.52
C LYS A 92 61.01 11.05 26.70
N PRO A 93 60.55 11.08 27.98
CA PRO A 93 60.26 9.85 28.78
C PRO A 93 59.00 9.95 29.69
N SER A 94 58.16 8.90 29.83
CA SER A 94 58.00 7.93 30.96
C SER A 94 57.66 8.57 32.33
N SER A 95 56.73 8.14 33.19
CA SER A 95 56.02 6.87 33.44
C SER A 95 54.87 7.12 34.46
N GLY A 96 53.84 6.25 34.54
CA GLY A 96 52.89 6.24 35.67
C GLY A 96 51.44 5.85 35.33
N ARG A 97 51.10 4.57 35.53
CA ARG A 97 49.80 3.87 35.39
C ARG A 97 48.82 4.38 36.49
N ILE A 98 47.49 4.48 36.38
CA ILE A 98 46.40 3.51 36.10
C ILE A 98 45.10 4.34 35.98
N GLU A 99 44.24 4.12 34.98
CA GLU A 99 42.80 4.39 35.15
C GLU A 99 41.89 3.56 34.23
N LYS A 100 40.77 3.10 34.80
CA LYS A 100 39.78 2.18 34.23
C LYS A 100 39.02 2.83 33.08
N LYS A 101 39.07 2.25 31.87
CA LYS A 101 38.14 2.59 30.77
C LYS A 101 36.92 1.67 30.78
N ARG A 102 35.75 2.24 31.11
CA ARG A 102 34.43 1.72 30.69
C ARG A 102 34.32 1.86 29.17
N SER A 103 34.12 0.76 28.45
CA SER A 103 33.80 0.80 27.02
C SER A 103 32.28 0.90 26.83
N ALA A 104 31.79 2.04 26.38
CA ALA A 104 30.48 2.13 25.71
C ALA A 104 30.72 1.94 24.22
N ARG A 105 30.46 0.73 23.70
CA ARG A 105 30.40 0.45 22.25
C ARG A 105 28.98 0.78 21.78
N SER A 106 28.80 1.94 21.16
CA SER A 106 27.66 2.18 20.26
C SER A 106 27.87 1.29 19.02
N ARG A 107 26.96 0.34 18.79
CA ARG A 107 26.86 -0.42 17.53
C ARG A 107 25.79 0.24 16.68
N SER A 108 26.22 1.05 15.72
CA SER A 108 25.38 1.43 14.57
C SER A 108 25.29 0.24 13.61
N SER A 109 24.10 -0.32 13.44
CA SER A 109 23.76 -1.31 12.43
C SER A 109 23.17 -0.61 11.20
N GLY A 110 24.01 0.14 10.48
CA GLY A 110 23.65 0.67 9.15
C GLY A 110 23.83 -0.40 8.07
N ILE A 111 22.78 -0.70 7.32
CA ILE A 111 22.86 -1.50 6.10
C ILE A 111 23.53 -0.62 5.04
N VAL A 112 24.76 -0.98 4.62
CA VAL A 112 25.48 -0.28 3.54
C VAL A 112 25.37 -1.09 2.26
N PHE A 113 24.73 -0.52 1.24
CA PHE A 113 24.66 -1.09 -0.10
C PHE A 113 25.93 -0.75 -0.92
N PRO A 114 26.37 -1.62 -1.85
CA PRO A 114 27.51 -1.33 -2.71
C PRO A 114 27.16 -0.27 -3.76
N LYS A 115 28.01 0.76 -3.93
CA LYS A 115 27.91 1.73 -5.03
C LYS A 115 28.49 1.14 -6.32
N TYR A 116 27.82 1.39 -7.45
CA TYR A 116 28.32 1.08 -8.80
C TYR A 116 28.63 2.37 -9.55
N LYS A 117 29.76 2.40 -10.28
CA LYS A 117 30.12 3.47 -11.21
C LYS A 117 30.54 2.83 -12.54
N ASN A 118 29.93 3.26 -13.64
CA ASN A 118 30.22 2.80 -15.01
C ASN A 118 30.26 1.27 -15.18
N GLY A 119 29.25 0.56 -14.66
CA GLY A 119 29.10 -0.89 -14.89
C GLY A 119 30.18 -1.79 -14.27
N LYS A 120 31.13 -1.24 -13.49
CA LYS A 120 32.13 -2.03 -12.76
C LYS A 120 31.99 -1.86 -11.25
N LYS A 121 31.95 -2.99 -10.54
CA LYS A 121 31.90 -3.06 -9.08
C LYS A 121 33.23 -2.58 -8.50
N VAL A 122 33.25 -1.45 -7.79
CA VAL A 122 34.41 -1.02 -7.00
C VAL A 122 34.22 -1.51 -5.57
N GLY A 123 34.87 -2.62 -5.21
CA GLY A 123 34.82 -3.17 -3.85
C GLY A 123 35.06 -4.68 -3.81
N THR A 124 36.00 -5.09 -2.95
CA THR A 124 36.45 -6.47 -2.70
C THR A 124 35.32 -7.47 -2.50
N LYS A 125 35.47 -8.67 -3.09
CA LYS A 125 34.57 -9.82 -3.01
C LYS A 125 34.21 -10.17 -1.55
N SER A 126 33.10 -9.63 -1.06
CA SER A 126 32.35 -10.22 0.04
C SER A 126 31.03 -10.72 -0.55
N ARG A 127 30.88 -12.05 -0.69
CA ARG A 127 29.58 -12.70 -0.85
C ARG A 127 28.83 -12.51 0.48
N LYS A 128 28.20 -11.36 0.66
CA LYS A 128 27.16 -11.22 1.69
C LYS A 128 25.89 -11.81 1.10
N ASN A 129 25.64 -13.09 1.38
CA ASN A 129 24.32 -13.67 1.20
C ASN A 129 23.39 -12.96 2.20
N GLY A 130 22.66 -11.96 1.71
CA GLY A 130 21.61 -11.28 2.47
C GLY A 130 20.54 -12.28 2.92
N PHE A 131 19.69 -11.85 3.85
CA PHE A 131 18.57 -12.65 4.34
C PHE A 131 17.54 -12.98 3.24
N PHE A 132 17.49 -12.16 2.18
CA PHE A 132 16.60 -12.33 1.04
C PHE A 132 17.35 -12.90 -0.17
N PRO A 133 16.76 -13.89 -0.89
CA PRO A 133 17.37 -14.46 -2.09
C PRO A 133 17.53 -13.40 -3.19
N TYR A 134 18.69 -13.42 -3.86
CA TYR A 134 18.98 -12.53 -4.99
C TYR A 134 18.40 -13.13 -6.27
N LYS A 135 17.55 -12.38 -6.99
CA LYS A 135 16.97 -12.83 -8.25
C LYS A 135 18.00 -12.77 -9.39
N PRO A 136 18.06 -13.80 -10.25
CA PRO A 136 18.85 -13.70 -11.48
C PRO A 136 18.30 -12.54 -12.30
N PHE A 137 19.19 -11.69 -12.79
CA PHE A 137 18.84 -10.56 -13.63
C PHE A 137 19.59 -10.67 -14.95
N LEU A 138 18.83 -10.73 -16.04
CA LEU A 138 19.33 -10.72 -17.40
C LEU A 138 19.33 -9.28 -17.92
N PRO A 139 20.51 -8.67 -18.19
CA PRO A 139 20.60 -7.29 -18.64
C PRO A 139 20.30 -7.13 -20.14
N GLY A 140 19.96 -5.91 -20.55
CA GLY A 140 19.69 -5.56 -21.95
C GLY A 140 18.26 -5.87 -22.38
N LEU A 141 17.92 -5.51 -23.62
CA LEU A 141 16.61 -5.80 -24.22
C LEU A 141 16.59 -7.20 -24.83
N ALA A 142 15.41 -7.81 -24.84
CA ALA A 142 15.15 -9.02 -25.59
C ALA A 142 15.19 -8.74 -27.11
N GLU A 143 15.67 -9.71 -27.86
CA GLU A 143 15.72 -9.70 -29.32
C GLU A 143 15.00 -10.96 -29.83
N TYR A 144 14.55 -10.95 -31.08
CA TYR A 144 14.01 -12.17 -31.69
C TYR A 144 15.13 -13.18 -31.93
N GLU A 145 15.04 -14.31 -31.25
CA GLU A 145 15.96 -15.44 -31.43
C GLU A 145 15.37 -16.45 -32.43
N ALA A 146 16.23 -17.04 -33.27
CA ALA A 146 15.81 -18.11 -34.16
C ALA A 146 15.41 -19.34 -33.32
N LEU A 147 14.14 -19.70 -33.34
CA LEU A 147 13.65 -20.81 -32.52
C LEU A 147 14.15 -22.18 -33.00
N GLY A 148 14.54 -22.31 -34.27
CA GLY A 148 14.91 -23.58 -34.88
C GLY A 148 13.69 -24.46 -35.23
N PHE A 149 13.91 -25.77 -35.42
CA PHE A 149 12.85 -26.78 -35.60
C PHE A 149 11.89 -26.54 -36.79
N GLY A 150 12.36 -25.82 -37.83
CA GLY A 150 11.54 -25.48 -39.00
C GLY A 150 10.46 -24.41 -38.72
N LEU A 151 10.49 -23.76 -37.57
CA LEU A 151 9.66 -22.60 -37.27
C LEU A 151 10.29 -21.35 -37.91
N GLY A 152 9.50 -20.64 -38.71
CA GLY A 152 9.92 -19.47 -39.47
C GLY A 152 10.05 -18.21 -38.61
N ALA A 153 9.89 -17.04 -39.25
CA ALA A 153 9.85 -15.76 -38.56
C ALA A 153 8.64 -15.66 -37.59
N PRO A 154 8.71 -14.78 -36.58
CA PRO A 154 7.58 -14.54 -35.68
C PRO A 154 6.30 -14.21 -36.44
N PRO A 155 5.14 -14.77 -36.02
CA PRO A 155 3.90 -14.51 -36.70
C PRO A 155 3.47 -13.05 -36.57
N LYS A 156 2.68 -12.57 -37.53
CA LYS A 156 2.21 -11.17 -37.53
C LYS A 156 1.30 -10.93 -36.32
N ALA A 157 1.56 -9.84 -35.60
CA ALA A 157 0.77 -9.41 -34.47
C ALA A 157 -0.64 -8.93 -34.89
N PRO A 158 -1.69 -9.26 -34.12
CA PRO A 158 -3.05 -8.80 -34.39
C PRO A 158 -3.28 -7.30 -34.10
N PHE A 159 -2.45 -6.67 -33.26
CA PHE A 159 -2.57 -5.27 -32.85
C PHE A 159 -1.27 -4.49 -33.11
N ASP A 160 -1.38 -3.18 -33.27
CA ASP A 160 -0.25 -2.25 -33.45
C ASP A 160 -0.18 -1.17 -32.36
N LYS A 161 -1.32 -0.85 -31.73
CA LYS A 161 -1.46 0.11 -30.64
C LYS A 161 -2.05 -0.53 -29.39
N VAL A 162 -1.74 0.02 -28.22
CA VAL A 162 -2.35 -0.38 -26.94
C VAL A 162 -2.75 0.84 -26.10
N ILE A 163 -3.94 0.78 -25.52
CA ILE A 163 -4.36 1.61 -24.40
C ILE A 163 -4.37 0.71 -23.16
N PHE A 164 -3.51 1.00 -22.20
CA PHE A 164 -3.31 0.24 -20.98
C PHE A 164 -3.78 1.07 -19.78
N MET A 165 -5.01 0.83 -19.36
CA MET A 165 -5.67 1.54 -18.25
C MET A 165 -5.54 0.71 -16.97
N VAL A 166 -4.78 1.22 -16.03
CA VAL A 166 -4.73 0.71 -14.65
C VAL A 166 -5.72 1.51 -13.81
N VAL A 167 -6.58 0.80 -13.08
CA VAL A 167 -7.43 1.40 -12.05
C VAL A 167 -6.95 0.82 -10.72
N ASP A 168 -6.38 1.68 -9.88
CA ASP A 168 -5.80 1.27 -8.60
C ASP A 168 -6.88 0.64 -7.71
N ALA A 169 -6.55 -0.50 -7.10
CA ALA A 169 -7.44 -1.31 -6.28
C ALA A 169 -8.75 -1.79 -6.96
N LEU A 170 -8.74 -2.03 -8.28
CA LEU A 170 -9.89 -2.54 -9.04
C LEU A 170 -10.17 -4.03 -8.73
N ARG A 171 -10.86 -4.27 -7.62
CA ARG A 171 -11.34 -5.59 -7.20
C ARG A 171 -12.26 -6.24 -8.25
N SER A 172 -12.18 -7.56 -8.42
CA SER A 172 -12.89 -8.28 -9.49
C SER A 172 -14.42 -8.13 -9.44
N ASP A 173 -15.01 -8.08 -8.25
CA ASP A 173 -16.44 -7.90 -8.04
C ASP A 173 -16.93 -6.53 -8.51
N PHE A 174 -16.08 -5.50 -8.47
CA PHE A 174 -16.42 -4.18 -8.99
C PHE A 174 -16.69 -4.18 -10.49
N VAL A 175 -16.20 -5.17 -11.23
CA VAL A 175 -16.39 -5.28 -12.69
C VAL A 175 -17.39 -6.37 -13.04
N PHE A 176 -17.29 -7.55 -12.42
CA PHE A 176 -17.95 -8.77 -12.91
C PHE A 176 -19.25 -9.14 -12.21
N SER A 177 -19.48 -8.61 -11.00
CA SER A 177 -20.69 -8.92 -10.23
C SER A 177 -21.95 -8.27 -10.81
N ASP A 178 -23.11 -8.70 -10.33
CA ASP A 178 -24.42 -8.14 -10.62
C ASP A 178 -24.64 -6.73 -10.03
N GLU A 179 -23.91 -6.38 -8.96
CA GLU A 179 -23.96 -5.06 -8.31
C GLU A 179 -22.96 -4.04 -8.93
N SER A 180 -22.21 -4.46 -9.93
CA SER A 180 -21.17 -3.68 -10.62
C SER A 180 -21.69 -2.43 -11.33
N GLY A 181 -20.89 -1.36 -11.29
CA GLY A 181 -21.07 -0.16 -12.11
C GLY A 181 -20.57 -0.30 -13.56
N PHE A 182 -19.87 -1.38 -13.90
CA PHE A 182 -19.21 -1.59 -15.20
C PHE A 182 -20.13 -2.22 -16.28
N THR A 183 -21.34 -1.68 -16.42
CA THR A 183 -22.38 -2.24 -17.29
C THR A 183 -21.99 -2.29 -18.77
N PHE A 184 -21.25 -1.29 -19.28
CA PHE A 184 -20.75 -1.28 -20.65
C PHE A 184 -19.69 -2.35 -20.85
N THR A 185 -18.71 -2.44 -19.95
CA THR A 185 -17.67 -3.48 -19.99
C THR A 185 -18.29 -4.88 -19.95
N GLN A 186 -19.29 -5.13 -19.09
CA GLN A 186 -20.05 -6.39 -19.05
C GLN A 186 -20.75 -6.68 -20.39
N SER A 187 -21.28 -5.65 -21.06
CA SER A 187 -21.89 -5.81 -22.39
C SER A 187 -20.87 -6.24 -23.47
N LEU A 188 -19.61 -5.77 -23.37
CA LEU A 188 -18.53 -6.20 -24.26
C LEU A 188 -18.12 -7.65 -23.99
N ILE A 189 -18.12 -8.08 -22.73
CA ILE A 189 -17.85 -9.47 -22.33
C ILE A 189 -18.92 -10.38 -22.93
N SER A 190 -20.20 -10.03 -22.75
CA SER A 190 -21.32 -10.87 -23.22
C SER A 190 -21.42 -10.96 -24.74
N ASN A 191 -20.98 -9.93 -25.47
CA ASN A 191 -21.02 -9.91 -26.94
C ASN A 191 -19.73 -10.40 -27.64
N GLY A 192 -18.72 -10.83 -26.86
CA GLY A 192 -17.44 -11.35 -27.36
C GLY A 192 -16.42 -10.28 -27.78
N ALA A 193 -16.69 -9.00 -27.60
CA ALA A 193 -15.73 -7.90 -27.81
C ALA A 193 -14.71 -7.77 -26.68
N ALA A 194 -14.93 -8.43 -25.54
CA ALA A 194 -14.03 -8.43 -24.40
C ALA A 194 -13.72 -9.85 -23.91
N MET A 195 -12.54 -10.00 -23.32
CA MET A 195 -12.06 -11.23 -22.71
C MET A 195 -11.66 -10.95 -21.25
N PRO A 196 -12.46 -11.37 -20.27
CA PRO A 196 -12.22 -11.13 -18.85
C PRO A 196 -11.41 -12.25 -18.19
N PHE A 197 -10.67 -11.87 -17.14
CA PHE A 197 -9.92 -12.76 -16.26
C PHE A 197 -9.98 -12.25 -14.82
N THR A 198 -9.82 -13.15 -13.86
CA THR A 198 -9.47 -12.78 -12.49
C THR A 198 -7.95 -12.77 -12.39
N ALA A 199 -7.32 -11.59 -12.38
CA ALA A 199 -5.87 -11.53 -12.24
C ALA A 199 -5.47 -11.88 -10.80
N HIS A 200 -4.35 -12.57 -10.63
CA HIS A 200 -3.76 -12.85 -9.34
C HIS A 200 -2.60 -11.91 -9.06
N ALA A 201 -2.77 -11.07 -8.04
CA ALA A 201 -1.80 -10.13 -7.52
C ALA A 201 -1.11 -10.74 -6.30
N THR A 202 -0.05 -11.52 -6.52
CA THR A 202 0.72 -12.17 -5.42
C THR A 202 1.14 -11.14 -4.37
N SER A 203 1.01 -11.41 -3.07
CA SER A 203 1.49 -10.48 -2.05
C SER A 203 2.99 -10.17 -2.18
N PRO A 204 3.44 -8.95 -1.88
CA PRO A 204 2.67 -7.81 -1.34
C PRO A 204 1.88 -7.08 -2.43
N THR A 205 0.60 -6.80 -2.13
CA THR A 205 -0.39 -6.11 -2.98
C THR A 205 -0.28 -4.59 -2.81
N ILE A 206 0.89 -4.05 -3.16
CA ILE A 206 1.19 -2.61 -3.14
C ILE A 206 1.40 -2.13 -4.58
N THR A 207 0.99 -0.92 -4.92
CA THR A 207 1.03 -0.36 -6.28
C THR A 207 2.37 -0.53 -7.00
N MET A 208 3.48 -0.01 -6.46
CA MET A 208 4.77 -0.01 -7.18
C MET A 208 5.30 -1.43 -7.53
N PRO A 209 5.33 -2.41 -6.62
CA PRO A 209 5.73 -3.78 -6.94
C PRO A 209 4.80 -4.44 -7.96
N ARG A 210 3.50 -4.12 -7.94
CA ARG A 210 2.52 -4.66 -8.89
C ARG A 210 2.70 -4.11 -10.29
N VAL A 211 2.86 -2.79 -10.43
CA VAL A 211 3.20 -2.16 -11.71
C VAL A 211 4.49 -2.74 -12.29
N LYS A 212 5.51 -2.96 -11.45
CA LYS A 212 6.74 -3.66 -11.87
C LYS A 212 6.47 -5.08 -12.36
N ALA A 213 5.64 -5.86 -11.67
CA ALA A 213 5.28 -7.22 -12.08
C ALA A 213 4.61 -7.25 -13.47
N ILE A 214 3.58 -6.42 -13.64
CA ILE A 214 2.77 -6.30 -14.85
C ILE A 214 3.64 -5.91 -16.06
N THR A 215 4.61 -5.02 -15.84
CA THR A 215 5.44 -4.47 -16.92
C THR A 215 6.63 -5.34 -17.33
N THR A 216 7.21 -6.07 -16.37
CA THR A 216 8.39 -6.93 -16.59
C THR A 216 8.01 -8.38 -16.90
N GLY A 217 6.81 -8.80 -16.50
CA GLY A 217 6.45 -10.22 -16.45
C GLY A 217 7.20 -10.98 -15.35
N SER A 218 7.80 -10.27 -14.38
CA SER A 218 8.49 -10.88 -13.25
C SER A 218 7.57 -10.93 -12.03
N ILE A 219 7.95 -11.76 -11.07
CA ILE A 219 7.24 -11.89 -9.79
C ILE A 219 7.89 -10.92 -8.81
N PRO A 220 7.15 -10.15 -8.01
CA PRO A 220 7.77 -9.22 -7.06
C PRO A 220 8.48 -9.91 -5.89
N SER A 221 9.32 -9.18 -5.18
CA SER A 221 10.02 -9.63 -3.97
C SER A 221 9.76 -8.71 -2.79
N PHE A 222 9.95 -9.24 -1.59
CA PHE A 222 9.92 -8.43 -0.38
C PHE A 222 10.96 -7.29 -0.38
N LEU A 223 12.10 -7.48 -1.08
CA LEU A 223 13.09 -6.42 -1.26
C LEU A 223 12.52 -5.23 -2.05
N ASP A 224 11.63 -5.48 -3.02
CA ASP A 224 10.98 -4.40 -3.77
C ASP A 224 10.15 -3.52 -2.84
N VAL A 225 9.49 -4.08 -1.82
CA VAL A 225 8.76 -3.29 -0.81
C VAL A 225 9.68 -2.47 0.07
N ILE A 226 10.80 -3.05 0.54
CA ILE A 226 11.77 -2.30 1.34
C ILE A 226 12.33 -1.12 0.54
N LEU A 227 12.61 -1.33 -0.74
CA LEU A 227 13.12 -0.28 -1.63
C LEU A 227 12.06 0.81 -1.91
N ASN A 228 10.77 0.47 -1.90
CA ASN A 228 9.70 1.47 -1.98
C ASN A 228 9.64 2.35 -0.74
N PHE A 229 9.75 1.76 0.46
CA PHE A 229 9.75 2.52 1.71
C PHE A 229 11.02 3.36 1.89
N ALA A 230 12.14 2.92 1.33
CA ALA A 230 13.42 3.60 1.39
C ALA A 230 13.57 4.68 0.29
N GLU A 231 12.51 5.46 0.07
CA GLU A 231 12.23 6.44 -1.01
C GLU A 231 13.30 7.54 -1.16
N SER A 232 14.55 7.15 -1.43
CA SER A 232 15.72 8.03 -1.44
C SER A 232 16.78 7.68 -2.48
N ASP A 233 16.68 6.57 -3.20
CA ASP A 233 17.70 6.19 -4.18
C ASP A 233 17.10 5.67 -5.49
N THR A 234 17.82 5.90 -6.59
CA THR A 234 17.58 5.43 -7.96
C THR A 234 17.56 3.88 -8.10
N THR A 235 17.46 3.14 -6.99
CA THR A 235 17.52 1.68 -6.88
C THR A 235 16.21 0.98 -7.24
N SER A 236 15.07 1.66 -7.13
CA SER A 236 13.75 1.14 -7.56
C SER A 236 13.45 1.35 -9.04
N SER A 237 14.29 2.13 -9.75
CA SER A 237 14.11 2.42 -11.17
C SER A 237 14.25 1.17 -12.04
N LEU A 238 13.41 1.07 -13.06
CA LEU A 238 13.44 0.04 -14.10
C LEU A 238 14.13 0.50 -15.38
N ALA A 239 14.82 1.65 -15.37
CA ALA A 239 15.48 2.22 -16.55
C ALA A 239 16.44 1.27 -17.28
N ALA A 240 17.05 0.33 -16.54
CA ALA A 240 17.96 -0.68 -17.08
C ALA A 240 17.32 -2.06 -17.29
N GLN A 241 16.02 -2.21 -17.00
CA GLN A 241 15.31 -3.49 -17.10
C GLN A 241 14.48 -3.56 -18.37
N ASP A 242 14.43 -4.75 -18.94
CA ASP A 242 13.57 -5.04 -20.07
C ASP A 242 12.11 -5.17 -19.63
N THR A 243 11.23 -4.41 -20.28
CA THR A 243 9.78 -4.36 -20.01
C THR A 243 9.04 -4.27 -21.32
N TRP A 244 7.73 -4.57 -21.33
CA TRP A 244 6.95 -4.37 -22.55
C TRP A 244 6.92 -2.89 -23.00
N LEU A 245 7.05 -1.93 -22.08
CA LEU A 245 7.21 -0.51 -22.42
C LEU A 245 8.54 -0.25 -23.13
N ALA A 246 9.65 -0.78 -22.59
CA ALA A 246 10.96 -0.65 -23.22
C ALA A 246 10.99 -1.28 -24.62
N GLN A 247 10.32 -2.42 -24.79
CA GLN A 247 10.17 -3.10 -26.08
C GLN A 247 9.31 -2.28 -27.06
N MET A 248 8.20 -1.70 -26.61
CA MET A 248 7.37 -0.82 -27.45
C MET A 248 8.11 0.46 -27.87
N LYS A 249 8.96 1.00 -26.99
CA LYS A 249 9.85 2.12 -27.31
C LYS A 249 10.91 1.73 -28.34
N ALA A 250 11.57 0.58 -28.15
CA ALA A 250 12.59 0.07 -29.05
C ALA A 250 12.03 -0.29 -30.44
N LYS A 251 10.77 -0.72 -30.51
CA LYS A 251 10.05 -0.97 -31.77
C LYS A 251 9.94 0.28 -32.65
N GLY A 252 9.93 1.48 -32.04
CA GLY A 252 9.96 2.76 -32.76
C GLY A 252 8.74 3.02 -33.66
N SER A 253 7.61 2.34 -33.44
CA SER A 253 6.41 2.45 -34.29
C SER A 253 5.47 3.60 -33.91
N GLY A 254 5.80 4.35 -32.85
CA GLY A 254 5.02 5.48 -32.36
C GLY A 254 5.51 5.91 -30.98
N LYS A 255 4.94 7.01 -30.49
CA LYS A 255 5.24 7.57 -29.16
C LYS A 255 4.61 6.76 -28.02
N LEU A 256 5.23 6.82 -26.85
CA LEU A 256 4.69 6.32 -25.59
C LEU A 256 4.14 7.51 -24.80
N VAL A 257 2.87 7.44 -24.36
CA VAL A 257 2.25 8.49 -23.55
C VAL A 257 1.75 7.93 -22.21
N MET A 258 1.83 8.72 -21.14
CA MET A 258 1.41 8.30 -19.80
C MET A 258 0.72 9.41 -19.01
N TYR A 259 -0.44 9.11 -18.45
CA TYR A 259 -1.21 10.05 -17.62
C TYR A 259 -1.71 9.33 -16.36
N GLY A 260 -1.48 9.87 -15.17
CA GLY A 260 -1.88 9.20 -13.92
C GLY A 260 -0.81 9.20 -12.84
N ASP A 261 -0.87 8.23 -11.94
CA ASP A 261 0.05 8.12 -10.78
C ASP A 261 1.53 8.28 -11.14
N ASP A 262 2.23 9.18 -10.43
CA ASP A 262 3.62 9.54 -10.66
C ASP A 262 4.63 8.37 -10.45
N THR A 263 4.18 7.27 -9.84
CA THR A 263 4.93 6.01 -9.73
C THR A 263 5.48 5.54 -11.08
N TRP A 264 4.74 5.72 -12.17
CA TRP A 264 5.22 5.35 -13.51
C TRP A 264 6.43 6.19 -13.94
N LEU A 265 6.45 7.49 -13.63
CA LEU A 265 7.58 8.37 -13.98
C LEU A 265 8.82 8.05 -13.15
N LYS A 266 8.62 7.59 -11.90
CA LYS A 266 9.71 7.13 -11.02
C LYS A 266 10.29 5.78 -11.48
N LEU A 267 9.42 4.84 -11.85
CA LEU A 267 9.82 3.51 -12.33
C LEU A 267 10.46 3.57 -13.73
N PHE A 268 9.93 4.40 -14.62
CA PHE A 268 10.29 4.47 -16.04
C PHE A 268 10.79 5.88 -16.43
N PRO A 269 11.90 6.38 -15.85
CA PRO A 269 12.43 7.68 -16.19
C PRO A 269 12.79 7.72 -17.69
N ASP A 270 12.56 8.87 -18.32
CA ASP A 270 12.83 9.13 -19.75
C ASP A 270 12.17 8.13 -20.72
N THR A 271 11.14 7.39 -20.29
CA THR A 271 10.48 6.37 -21.13
C THR A 271 9.36 6.96 -21.98
N PHE A 272 8.53 7.83 -21.41
CA PHE A 272 7.37 8.44 -22.08
C PHE A 272 7.74 9.73 -22.83
N ASP A 273 7.20 9.89 -24.03
CA ASP A 273 7.39 11.08 -24.88
C ASP A 273 6.45 12.23 -24.49
N ARG A 274 5.25 11.89 -23.98
CA ARG A 274 4.33 12.83 -23.33
C ARG A 274 3.86 12.22 -22.01
N ALA A 275 3.93 12.99 -20.94
CA ALA A 275 3.37 12.53 -19.68
C ALA A 275 2.90 13.64 -18.75
N ASP A 276 1.96 13.30 -17.88
CA ASP A 276 1.47 14.14 -16.79
C ASP A 276 1.19 13.27 -15.55
N GLY A 277 1.98 13.48 -14.50
CA GLY A 277 1.95 12.69 -13.27
C GLY A 277 1.07 13.32 -12.19
N THR A 278 0.28 12.49 -11.51
CA THR A 278 -0.54 12.86 -10.34
C THR A 278 0.09 12.28 -9.07
N SER A 279 0.14 13.04 -7.98
CA SER A 279 0.63 12.54 -6.70
C SER A 279 -0.42 11.69 -5.97
N SER A 280 -0.03 10.49 -5.53
CA SER A 280 -0.86 9.53 -4.80
C SER A 280 -0.94 9.78 -3.28
N PHE A 281 -0.18 10.72 -2.73
CA PHE A 281 -0.09 10.91 -1.26
C PHE A 281 -1.34 11.56 -0.62
N PHE A 282 -2.26 12.13 -1.40
CA PHE A 282 -3.44 12.82 -0.88
C PHE A 282 -4.73 12.01 -1.12
N VAL A 283 -4.94 10.99 -0.28
CA VAL A 283 -6.07 10.04 -0.32
C VAL A 283 -7.46 10.69 -0.21
N ALA A 284 -7.54 11.90 0.35
CA ALA A 284 -8.82 12.60 0.49
C ALA A 284 -9.40 13.10 -0.86
N ASP A 285 -8.58 13.18 -1.90
CA ASP A 285 -9.00 13.55 -3.26
C ASP A 285 -9.12 12.32 -4.15
N PHE A 286 -10.36 11.92 -4.45
CA PHE A 286 -10.70 10.86 -5.39
C PHE A 286 -11.40 11.38 -6.66
N THR A 287 -11.34 12.70 -6.91
CA THR A 287 -12.01 13.33 -8.07
C THR A 287 -11.02 14.08 -8.94
N GLU A 288 -10.24 15.01 -8.38
CA GLU A 288 -9.29 15.79 -9.17
C GLU A 288 -8.12 14.93 -9.64
N VAL A 289 -7.71 13.93 -8.84
CA VAL A 289 -6.70 12.94 -9.27
C VAL A 289 -7.08 12.23 -10.57
N ASP A 290 -8.36 11.86 -10.72
CA ASP A 290 -8.88 11.19 -11.91
C ASP A 290 -9.15 12.18 -13.04
N ASN A 291 -9.69 13.38 -12.73
CA ASN A 291 -9.83 14.47 -13.71
C ASN A 291 -8.47 14.84 -14.34
N ASN A 292 -7.39 14.72 -13.58
CA ASN A 292 -6.04 15.01 -14.04
C ASN A 292 -5.61 14.09 -15.19
N VAL A 293 -6.13 12.87 -15.20
CA VAL A 293 -5.93 11.87 -16.25
C VAL A 293 -6.96 12.06 -17.37
N THR A 294 -8.25 12.09 -17.00
CA THR A 294 -9.39 12.11 -17.93
C THR A 294 -9.33 13.25 -18.92
N ARG A 295 -8.85 14.44 -18.52
CA ARG A 295 -8.79 15.61 -19.43
C ARG A 295 -7.95 15.39 -20.69
N HIS A 296 -6.98 14.47 -20.65
CA HIS A 296 -6.05 14.20 -21.76
C HIS A 296 -6.62 13.18 -22.74
N VAL A 297 -7.53 12.30 -22.30
CA VAL A 297 -8.05 11.17 -23.09
C VAL A 297 -8.68 11.62 -24.42
N PRO A 298 -9.58 12.63 -24.47
CA PRO A 298 -10.20 13.02 -25.73
C PRO A 298 -9.21 13.53 -26.78
N GLU A 299 -8.15 14.22 -26.35
CA GLU A 299 -7.11 14.71 -27.25
C GLU A 299 -6.25 13.57 -27.79
N GLU A 300 -5.80 12.68 -26.92
CA GLU A 300 -4.95 11.58 -27.34
C GLU A 300 -5.68 10.56 -28.23
N LEU A 301 -6.98 10.35 -28.03
CA LEU A 301 -7.77 9.52 -28.94
C LEU A 301 -7.83 10.10 -30.37
N ARG A 302 -7.73 11.42 -30.55
CA ARG A 302 -7.68 12.06 -31.88
C ARG A 302 -6.30 11.99 -32.53
N ASN A 303 -5.24 11.84 -31.74
CA ASN A 303 -3.87 11.76 -32.22
C ASN A 303 -3.57 10.38 -32.81
N ASP A 304 -2.78 10.34 -33.88
CA ASP A 304 -2.35 9.09 -34.53
C ASP A 304 -0.86 8.76 -34.28
N ASP A 305 -0.14 9.60 -33.55
CA ASP A 305 1.32 9.58 -33.40
C ASP A 305 1.87 8.65 -32.29
N TRP A 306 1.01 8.14 -31.42
CA TRP A 306 1.38 7.23 -30.32
C TRP A 306 1.15 5.76 -30.67
N ASN A 307 1.94 4.84 -30.11
CA ASN A 307 1.67 3.39 -30.19
C ASN A 307 1.23 2.80 -28.83
N THR A 308 1.49 3.52 -27.74
CA THR A 308 1.22 3.09 -26.38
C THR A 308 0.67 4.25 -25.58
N MET A 309 -0.48 4.05 -24.95
CA MET A 309 -1.08 4.99 -23.99
C MET A 309 -1.27 4.28 -22.65
N VAL A 310 -0.61 4.76 -21.60
CA VAL A 310 -0.78 4.27 -20.22
C VAL A 310 -1.63 5.27 -19.45
N LEU A 311 -2.71 4.80 -18.83
CA LEU A 311 -3.55 5.59 -17.94
C LEU A 311 -3.54 4.93 -16.56
N HIS A 312 -3.38 5.70 -15.48
CA HIS A 312 -3.44 5.15 -14.12
C HIS A 312 -4.31 6.02 -13.20
N TYR A 313 -5.49 5.49 -12.86
CA TYR A 313 -6.50 6.15 -12.04
C TYR A 313 -6.41 5.70 -10.57
N LEU A 314 -6.56 6.65 -9.63
CA LEU A 314 -6.35 6.43 -8.19
C LEU A 314 -7.64 6.54 -7.37
N GLY A 315 -8.70 7.12 -7.94
CA GLY A 315 -9.90 7.47 -7.17
C GLY A 315 -10.60 6.29 -6.50
N MET A 316 -10.51 5.09 -7.06
CA MET A 316 -11.13 3.89 -6.49
C MET A 316 -10.40 3.40 -5.23
N ASP A 317 -9.07 3.28 -5.28
CA ASP A 317 -8.22 3.00 -4.12
C ASP A 317 -8.40 4.06 -3.02
N HIS A 318 -8.41 5.34 -3.40
CA HIS A 318 -8.62 6.45 -2.46
C HIS A 318 -9.98 6.37 -1.73
N ILE A 319 -11.07 6.01 -2.44
CA ILE A 319 -12.38 5.76 -1.81
C ILE A 319 -12.30 4.54 -0.88
N GLY A 320 -11.59 3.49 -1.30
CA GLY A 320 -11.30 2.30 -0.50
C GLY A 320 -10.69 2.67 0.85
N HIS A 321 -9.52 3.31 0.87
CA HIS A 321 -8.86 3.74 2.11
C HIS A 321 -9.71 4.67 2.96
N LYS A 322 -10.46 5.58 2.33
CA LYS A 322 -11.23 6.60 3.05
C LYS A 322 -12.51 6.04 3.69
N ALA A 323 -13.25 5.21 2.97
CA ALA A 323 -14.63 4.84 3.32
C ALA A 323 -14.95 3.35 3.11
N GLY A 324 -14.00 2.55 2.62
CA GLY A 324 -14.16 1.14 2.33
C GLY A 324 -14.80 0.85 0.97
N PRO A 325 -14.71 -0.41 0.50
CA PRO A 325 -15.19 -0.83 -0.82
C PRO A 325 -16.71 -0.74 -0.99
N ARG A 326 -17.47 -0.78 0.11
CA ARG A 326 -18.94 -0.68 0.11
C ARG A 326 -19.45 0.76 0.27
N SER A 327 -18.56 1.75 0.16
CA SER A 327 -18.91 3.16 0.27
C SER A 327 -19.94 3.58 -0.79
N PRO A 328 -20.89 4.48 -0.47
CA PRO A 328 -21.82 5.02 -1.47
C PRO A 328 -21.12 5.78 -2.61
N ASN A 329 -19.87 6.18 -2.43
CA ASN A 329 -19.05 6.81 -3.46
C ASN A 329 -18.44 5.79 -4.44
N MET A 330 -18.39 4.50 -4.09
CA MET A 330 -17.73 3.48 -4.91
C MET A 330 -18.48 3.20 -6.22
N LEU A 331 -19.80 2.99 -6.16
CA LEU A 331 -20.60 2.69 -7.35
C LEU A 331 -20.61 3.85 -8.38
N PRO A 332 -20.77 5.14 -7.99
CA PRO A 332 -20.56 6.26 -8.92
C PRO A 332 -19.16 6.25 -9.56
N LYS A 333 -18.11 5.93 -8.80
CA LYS A 333 -16.74 5.86 -9.31
C LYS A 333 -16.54 4.71 -10.30
N GLN A 334 -17.15 3.54 -10.05
CA GLN A 334 -17.17 2.44 -11.02
C GLN A 334 -17.82 2.87 -12.36
N LYS A 335 -18.96 3.58 -12.30
CA LYS A 335 -19.63 4.12 -13.50
C LYS A 335 -18.79 5.16 -14.24
N GLU A 336 -18.02 5.97 -13.53
CA GLU A 336 -17.08 6.90 -14.12
C GLU A 336 -16.00 6.17 -14.93
N MET A 337 -15.39 5.13 -14.34
CA MET A 337 -14.37 4.32 -15.01
C MET A 337 -14.95 3.56 -16.22
N ASP A 338 -16.15 2.99 -16.10
CA ASP A 338 -16.84 2.32 -17.22
C ASP A 338 -17.19 3.29 -18.36
N GLY A 339 -17.55 4.55 -18.04
CA GLY A 339 -17.77 5.59 -19.04
C GLY A 339 -16.50 5.94 -19.82
N LEU A 340 -15.32 5.88 -19.20
CA LEU A 340 -14.04 6.03 -19.89
C LEU A 340 -13.74 4.84 -20.81
N VAL A 341 -14.06 3.62 -20.36
CA VAL A 341 -13.99 2.42 -21.21
C VAL A 341 -14.90 2.57 -22.44
N GLU A 342 -16.14 3.04 -22.24
CA GLU A 342 -17.09 3.32 -23.33
C GLU A 342 -16.53 4.35 -24.32
N GLN A 343 -15.99 5.46 -23.83
CA GLN A 343 -15.40 6.50 -24.67
C GLN A 343 -14.24 5.96 -25.52
N MET A 344 -13.30 5.24 -24.90
CA MET A 344 -12.12 4.72 -25.59
C MET A 344 -12.49 3.61 -26.58
N TYR A 345 -13.35 2.67 -26.19
CA TYR A 345 -13.80 1.60 -27.07
C TYR A 345 -14.60 2.14 -28.26
N THR A 346 -15.47 3.13 -28.06
CA THR A 346 -16.19 3.80 -29.14
C THR A 346 -15.23 4.50 -30.12
N ALA A 347 -14.15 5.10 -29.62
CA ALA A 347 -13.11 5.68 -30.47
C ALA A 347 -12.37 4.60 -31.29
N ILE A 348 -12.06 3.44 -30.69
CA ILE A 348 -11.46 2.29 -31.38
C ILE A 348 -12.35 1.77 -32.52
N GLU A 349 -13.67 1.74 -32.31
CA GLU A 349 -14.62 1.31 -33.35
C GLU A 349 -14.80 2.33 -34.47
N SER A 350 -14.84 3.62 -34.14
CA SER A 350 -15.21 4.69 -35.07
C SER A 350 -14.02 5.30 -35.83
N GLN A 351 -12.81 5.29 -35.26
CA GLN A 351 -11.66 6.00 -35.82
C GLN A 351 -10.68 5.05 -36.52
N LYS A 352 -10.38 5.33 -37.79
CA LYS A 352 -9.58 4.43 -38.64
C LYS A 352 -8.16 4.18 -38.11
N HIS A 353 -7.50 5.19 -37.53
CA HIS A 353 -6.16 5.03 -36.97
C HIS A 353 -6.12 4.22 -35.68
N LEU A 354 -7.27 3.98 -35.04
CA LEU A 354 -7.39 3.18 -33.83
C LEU A 354 -7.93 1.75 -34.08
N ALA A 355 -8.29 1.40 -35.31
CA ALA A 355 -8.95 0.12 -35.63
C ALA A 355 -8.16 -1.15 -35.23
N ASN A 356 -6.85 -1.03 -35.03
CA ASN A 356 -5.94 -2.09 -34.61
C ASN A 356 -5.45 -1.93 -33.16
N THR A 357 -6.18 -1.17 -32.34
CA THR A 357 -5.85 -0.93 -30.93
C THR A 357 -6.40 -2.04 -30.04
N LEU A 358 -5.60 -2.44 -29.05
CA LEU A 358 -6.02 -3.26 -27.92
C LEU A 358 -6.25 -2.35 -26.71
N LEU A 359 -7.45 -2.38 -26.13
CA LEU A 359 -7.74 -1.73 -24.85
C LEU A 359 -7.61 -2.77 -23.74
N ILE A 360 -6.91 -2.44 -22.67
CA ILE A 360 -6.77 -3.28 -21.48
C ILE A 360 -7.15 -2.45 -20.27
N ILE A 361 -8.06 -2.96 -19.46
CA ILE A 361 -8.32 -2.46 -18.11
C ILE A 361 -7.85 -3.50 -17.10
N CYS A 362 -7.09 -3.09 -16.09
CA CYS A 362 -6.67 -3.98 -15.02
C CYS A 362 -6.54 -3.27 -13.67
N GLY A 363 -6.78 -4.02 -12.60
CA GLY A 363 -6.30 -3.66 -11.27
C GLY A 363 -4.85 -4.11 -11.07
N ASP A 364 -4.05 -3.27 -10.43
CA ASP A 364 -2.74 -3.62 -9.91
C ASP A 364 -2.86 -4.47 -8.62
N HIS A 365 -3.87 -4.21 -7.80
CA HIS A 365 -4.35 -5.06 -6.72
C HIS A 365 -5.87 -4.86 -6.52
N GLY A 366 -6.45 -5.53 -5.51
CA GLY A 366 -7.77 -5.22 -4.98
C GLY A 366 -7.68 -4.54 -3.60
N MET A 367 -8.71 -4.71 -2.77
CA MET A 367 -8.75 -4.24 -1.39
C MET A 367 -9.61 -5.15 -0.51
N ASN A 368 -9.27 -5.24 0.78
CA ASN A 368 -10.13 -5.92 1.75
C ASN A 368 -11.34 -5.06 2.14
N ASP A 369 -12.25 -5.63 2.92
CA ASP A 369 -13.49 -4.97 3.33
C ASP A 369 -13.28 -3.78 4.29
N ALA A 370 -12.09 -3.63 4.85
CA ALA A 370 -11.70 -2.43 5.60
C ALA A 370 -11.20 -1.29 4.69
N GLY A 371 -11.01 -1.56 3.38
CA GLY A 371 -10.42 -0.63 2.45
C GLY A 371 -8.89 -0.61 2.45
N ASN A 372 -8.24 -1.59 3.09
CA ASN A 372 -6.78 -1.72 3.11
C ASN A 372 -6.30 -2.72 2.04
N HIS A 373 -5.01 -2.68 1.76
CA HIS A 373 -4.31 -3.64 0.90
C HIS A 373 -2.84 -3.80 1.35
N GLY A 374 -2.07 -4.65 0.68
CA GLY A 374 -0.68 -4.99 0.98
C GLY A 374 -0.48 -6.41 1.52
N GLY A 375 -1.56 -7.07 1.95
CA GLY A 375 -1.61 -8.43 2.47
C GLY A 375 -1.94 -9.47 1.39
N SER A 376 -2.57 -10.58 1.82
CA SER A 376 -2.86 -11.75 1.00
C SER A 376 -4.34 -12.18 1.06
N ALA A 377 -5.23 -11.27 1.49
CA ALA A 377 -6.65 -11.56 1.51
C ALA A 377 -7.19 -11.70 0.08
N PRO A 378 -8.17 -12.59 -0.20
CA PRO A 378 -8.71 -12.78 -1.54
C PRO A 378 -9.17 -11.48 -2.21
N GLY A 379 -9.81 -10.58 -1.45
CA GLY A 379 -10.22 -9.27 -1.95
C GLY A 379 -9.06 -8.35 -2.36
N GLU A 380 -7.86 -8.56 -1.83
CA GLU A 380 -6.65 -7.81 -2.17
C GLU A 380 -5.88 -8.43 -3.35
N THR A 381 -5.92 -9.77 -3.47
CA THR A 381 -5.13 -10.52 -4.45
C THR A 381 -5.86 -10.79 -5.75
N SER A 382 -7.15 -10.48 -5.86
CA SER A 382 -8.01 -10.81 -7.00
C SER A 382 -8.54 -9.58 -7.76
N PRO A 383 -7.67 -8.75 -8.39
CA PRO A 383 -8.13 -7.68 -9.26
C PRO A 383 -8.79 -8.15 -10.56
N ALA A 384 -9.63 -7.30 -11.15
CA ALA A 384 -10.16 -7.50 -12.48
C ALA A 384 -9.07 -7.31 -13.55
N LEU A 385 -9.15 -8.09 -14.63
CA LEU A 385 -8.39 -7.86 -15.87
C LEU A 385 -9.30 -8.12 -17.06
N VAL A 386 -9.40 -7.16 -17.99
CA VAL A 386 -10.22 -7.31 -19.19
C VAL A 386 -9.48 -6.77 -20.41
N PHE A 387 -9.37 -7.60 -21.44
CA PHE A 387 -8.88 -7.21 -22.76
C PHE A 387 -10.07 -6.91 -23.67
N MET A 388 -10.01 -5.82 -24.44
CA MET A 388 -11.13 -5.31 -25.24
C MET A 388 -10.66 -4.89 -26.62
N SER A 389 -11.38 -5.35 -27.65
CA SER A 389 -11.23 -4.89 -29.03
C SER A 389 -12.34 -5.51 -29.89
N PRO A 390 -12.85 -4.80 -30.92
CA PRO A 390 -13.76 -5.41 -31.90
C PRO A 390 -13.20 -6.68 -32.55
N LYS A 391 -11.86 -6.82 -32.63
CA LYS A 391 -11.20 -8.02 -33.18
C LYS A 391 -11.38 -9.28 -32.32
N LEU A 392 -11.69 -9.14 -31.02
CA LEU A 392 -11.88 -10.29 -30.13
C LEU A 392 -13.10 -11.13 -30.49
N LYS A 393 -14.10 -10.54 -31.17
CA LYS A 393 -15.27 -11.27 -31.70
C LYS A 393 -14.91 -12.38 -32.69
N LYS A 394 -13.68 -12.38 -33.24
CA LYS A 394 -13.16 -13.45 -34.10
C LYS A 394 -12.77 -14.71 -33.34
N ILE A 395 -12.46 -14.58 -32.06
CA ILE A 395 -11.90 -15.65 -31.22
C ILE A 395 -12.73 -15.94 -29.96
N SER A 396 -13.71 -15.09 -29.66
CA SER A 396 -14.63 -15.23 -28.54
C SER A 396 -16.07 -15.06 -29.03
N ALA A 397 -16.94 -15.98 -28.61
CA ALA A 397 -18.38 -15.89 -28.85
C ALA A 397 -19.11 -15.06 -27.78
N GLY A 398 -18.38 -14.56 -26.78
CA GLY A 398 -18.94 -13.96 -25.56
C GLY A 398 -18.97 -14.96 -24.40
N LEU A 399 -18.95 -14.41 -23.19
CA LEU A 399 -19.08 -15.16 -21.94
C LEU A 399 -20.27 -14.64 -21.14
N GLU A 400 -20.80 -15.45 -20.23
CA GLU A 400 -21.84 -14.99 -19.30
C GLU A 400 -21.31 -13.80 -18.47
N SER A 401 -22.06 -12.71 -18.46
CA SER A 401 -21.75 -11.49 -17.72
C SER A 401 -23.02 -10.66 -17.53
N PRO A 402 -23.33 -10.17 -16.32
CA PRO A 402 -22.62 -10.42 -15.06
C PRO A 402 -22.66 -11.90 -14.66
N ILE A 403 -21.78 -12.32 -13.75
CA ILE A 403 -21.71 -13.71 -13.25
C ILE A 403 -21.48 -13.72 -11.73
N ALA A 404 -21.96 -14.76 -11.06
CA ALA A 404 -21.65 -15.00 -9.66
C ALA A 404 -20.22 -15.57 -9.50
N PRO A 405 -19.50 -15.26 -8.41
CA PRO A 405 -18.16 -15.78 -8.20
C PRO A 405 -18.18 -17.29 -7.89
N SER A 406 -17.18 -18.02 -8.39
CA SER A 406 -16.98 -19.45 -8.09
C SER A 406 -16.31 -19.68 -6.73
N ASP A 407 -15.49 -18.72 -6.30
CA ASP A 407 -14.86 -18.62 -4.98
C ASP A 407 -14.70 -17.13 -4.62
N GLU A 408 -14.26 -16.80 -3.41
CA GLU A 408 -14.14 -15.42 -2.92
C GLU A 408 -13.37 -14.52 -3.93
N PHE A 409 -14.09 -13.61 -4.58
CA PHE A 409 -13.57 -12.71 -5.64
C PHE A 409 -13.04 -13.40 -6.91
N GLN A 410 -13.35 -14.67 -7.17
CA GLN A 410 -12.98 -15.39 -8.39
C GLN A 410 -14.18 -15.52 -9.33
N PHE A 411 -14.15 -14.86 -10.50
CA PHE A 411 -15.29 -14.80 -11.44
C PHE A 411 -15.03 -15.49 -12.79
N TYR A 412 -13.79 -15.47 -13.25
CA TYR A 412 -13.34 -16.04 -14.53
C TYR A 412 -12.01 -16.77 -14.33
N ASP A 413 -11.45 -17.32 -15.41
CA ASP A 413 -10.13 -17.96 -15.41
C ASP A 413 -9.10 -17.07 -14.68
N THR A 414 -8.37 -17.69 -13.74
CA THR A 414 -7.32 -17.01 -12.99
C THR A 414 -6.02 -17.01 -13.78
N ILE A 415 -5.41 -15.84 -13.91
CA ILE A 415 -4.11 -15.65 -14.58
C ILE A 415 -3.18 -14.82 -13.68
N GLU A 416 -1.87 -15.07 -13.73
CA GLU A 416 -0.91 -14.29 -12.96
C GLU A 416 -0.70 -12.92 -13.63
N GLN A 417 -0.54 -11.83 -12.88
CA GLN A 417 -0.24 -10.52 -13.49
C GLN A 417 1.01 -10.54 -14.39
N SER A 418 1.97 -11.43 -14.08
CA SER A 418 3.15 -11.63 -14.92
C SER A 418 2.82 -12.12 -16.33
N ASP A 419 1.67 -12.77 -16.55
CA ASP A 419 1.21 -13.32 -17.83
C ASP A 419 0.81 -12.23 -18.84
N ILE A 420 0.65 -10.98 -18.38
CA ILE A 420 0.32 -9.83 -19.23
C ILE A 420 1.47 -9.51 -20.19
N ALA A 421 2.71 -9.46 -19.71
CA ALA A 421 3.88 -9.10 -20.51
C ALA A 421 4.15 -10.00 -21.73
N PRO A 422 4.17 -11.35 -21.63
CA PRO A 422 4.38 -12.23 -22.77
C PRO A 422 3.17 -12.26 -23.70
N THR A 423 1.96 -12.03 -23.16
CA THR A 423 0.74 -11.91 -23.95
C THR A 423 0.77 -10.64 -24.81
N LEU A 424 1.16 -9.50 -24.24
CA LEU A 424 1.38 -8.26 -24.99
C LEU A 424 2.47 -8.41 -26.05
N ALA A 425 3.57 -9.12 -25.75
CA ALA A 425 4.64 -9.37 -26.70
C ALA A 425 4.15 -10.03 -27.99
N ALA A 426 3.32 -11.08 -27.87
CA ALA A 426 2.70 -11.74 -29.01
C ALA A 426 1.61 -10.89 -29.67
N LEU A 427 0.74 -10.24 -28.89
CA LEU A 427 -0.39 -9.46 -29.40
C LEU A 427 0.01 -8.17 -30.13
N LEU A 428 1.13 -7.54 -29.75
CA LEU A 428 1.65 -6.28 -30.32
C LEU A 428 2.92 -6.48 -31.16
N GLY A 429 3.54 -7.65 -31.14
CA GLY A 429 4.68 -7.99 -32.00
C GLY A 429 5.98 -7.35 -31.53
N PHE A 430 6.45 -7.75 -30.35
CA PHE A 430 7.81 -7.50 -29.86
C PHE A 430 8.35 -8.76 -29.12
N PRO A 431 9.67 -8.87 -28.89
CA PRO A 431 10.25 -9.98 -28.13
C PRO A 431 9.76 -10.07 -26.67
N VAL A 432 9.57 -11.28 -26.13
CA VAL A 432 9.18 -11.45 -24.72
C VAL A 432 10.29 -10.89 -23.80
N PRO A 433 9.98 -10.02 -22.82
CA PRO A 433 11.00 -9.38 -22.00
C PRO A 433 11.98 -10.34 -21.32
N ARG A 434 13.26 -9.96 -21.23
CA ARG A 434 14.39 -10.79 -20.73
C ARG A 434 14.22 -11.40 -19.35
N ASN A 435 13.41 -10.80 -18.47
CA ASN A 435 13.22 -11.28 -17.11
C ASN A 435 11.79 -11.80 -16.87
N ASN A 436 11.05 -12.05 -17.96
CA ASN A 436 9.70 -12.58 -17.91
C ASN A 436 9.67 -14.03 -17.40
N LEU A 437 8.81 -14.26 -16.42
CA LEU A 437 8.39 -15.56 -15.90
C LEU A 437 6.89 -15.83 -16.16
N GLY A 438 6.18 -14.86 -16.75
CA GLY A 438 4.79 -15.00 -17.15
C GLY A 438 4.60 -15.98 -18.29
N ASN A 439 3.39 -16.55 -18.35
CA ASN A 439 2.93 -17.44 -19.40
C ASN A 439 2.03 -16.71 -20.38
N PHE A 440 2.11 -17.05 -21.67
CA PHE A 440 1.16 -16.56 -22.67
C PHE A 440 -0.26 -17.04 -22.35
N ILE A 441 -1.24 -16.12 -22.34
CA ILE A 441 -2.64 -16.44 -22.07
C ILE A 441 -3.24 -17.18 -23.27
N ARG A 442 -3.44 -18.49 -23.11
CA ARG A 442 -3.84 -19.41 -24.20
C ARG A 442 -5.13 -19.01 -24.93
N ASN A 443 -6.03 -18.28 -24.27
CA ASN A 443 -7.31 -17.84 -24.84
C ASN A 443 -7.12 -16.92 -26.06
N PHE A 444 -5.94 -16.33 -26.24
CA PHE A 444 -5.58 -15.52 -27.41
C PHE A 444 -4.92 -16.31 -28.56
N LEU A 445 -4.53 -17.58 -28.37
CA LEU A 445 -3.94 -18.42 -29.44
C LEU A 445 -4.80 -18.47 -30.72
N PRO A 446 -6.14 -18.49 -30.67
CA PRO A 446 -6.96 -18.54 -31.89
C PRO A 446 -6.84 -17.33 -32.82
N PHE A 447 -6.16 -16.24 -32.42
CA PHE A 447 -5.81 -15.17 -33.35
C PHE A 447 -4.91 -15.64 -34.51
N TRP A 448 -4.14 -16.72 -34.29
CA TRP A 448 -3.30 -17.35 -35.28
C TRP A 448 -3.89 -18.70 -35.68
N SER A 449 -4.34 -18.83 -36.93
CA SER A 449 -4.96 -20.06 -37.43
C SER A 449 -3.95 -21.18 -37.74
N SER A 450 -2.67 -20.83 -37.90
CA SER A 450 -1.58 -21.77 -38.19
C SER A 450 -1.07 -22.38 -36.88
N GLY A 451 -1.11 -23.71 -36.77
CA GLY A 451 -0.53 -24.40 -35.61
C GLY A 451 0.98 -24.21 -35.46
N ASN A 452 1.70 -23.81 -36.51
CA ASN A 452 3.12 -23.43 -36.40
C ASN A 452 3.29 -22.03 -35.80
N ASP A 453 2.36 -21.11 -36.07
CA ASP A 453 2.39 -19.75 -35.52
C ASP A 453 2.08 -19.79 -34.03
N GLN A 454 1.07 -20.58 -33.64
CA GLN A 454 0.74 -20.87 -32.24
C GLN A 454 1.93 -21.50 -31.51
N LEU A 455 2.55 -22.52 -32.11
CA LEU A 455 3.73 -23.18 -31.56
C LEU A 455 4.92 -22.22 -31.42
N HIS A 456 5.13 -21.31 -32.39
CA HIS A 456 6.17 -20.29 -32.32
C HIS A 456 5.98 -19.38 -31.10
N ILE A 457 4.75 -18.94 -30.83
CA ILE A 457 4.45 -18.07 -29.67
C ILE A 457 4.72 -18.79 -28.36
N LEU A 458 4.19 -20.01 -28.20
CA LEU A 458 4.36 -20.80 -26.98
C LEU A 458 5.84 -21.14 -26.75
N LEU A 459 6.56 -21.56 -27.79
CA LEU A 459 7.97 -21.91 -27.69
C LEU A 459 8.86 -20.70 -27.40
N ALA A 460 8.58 -19.53 -27.99
CA ALA A 460 9.32 -18.30 -27.69
C ALA A 460 9.17 -17.90 -26.22
N ASN A 461 7.95 -17.96 -25.68
CA ASN A 461 7.70 -17.70 -24.27
C ASN A 461 8.39 -18.74 -23.36
N ALA A 462 8.27 -20.03 -23.67
CA ALA A 462 8.91 -21.10 -22.90
C ALA A 462 10.45 -20.99 -22.90
N LYS A 463 11.07 -20.71 -24.06
CA LYS A 463 12.52 -20.46 -24.15
C LYS A 463 12.97 -19.25 -23.32
N GLN A 464 12.18 -18.18 -23.32
CA GLN A 464 12.48 -17.02 -22.48
C GLN A 464 12.44 -17.39 -20.99
N ILE A 465 11.45 -18.16 -20.53
CA ILE A 465 11.41 -18.66 -19.15
C ILE A 465 12.62 -19.56 -18.85
N LEU A 466 12.98 -20.46 -19.79
CA LEU A 466 14.16 -21.32 -19.68
C LEU A 466 15.45 -20.52 -19.50
N ASN A 467 15.62 -19.41 -20.22
CA ASN A 467 16.79 -18.54 -20.10
C ASN A 467 16.91 -17.95 -18.69
N VAL A 468 15.80 -17.56 -18.07
CA VAL A 468 15.78 -17.08 -16.67
C VAL A 468 16.14 -18.22 -15.71
N ILE A 469 15.59 -19.41 -15.93
CA ILE A 469 15.82 -20.59 -15.08
C ILE A 469 17.28 -21.07 -15.17
N THR A 470 17.87 -21.10 -16.36
CA THR A 470 19.27 -21.50 -16.58
C THR A 470 20.27 -20.46 -16.07
N ALA A 471 19.85 -19.20 -15.86
CA ALA A 471 20.62 -18.20 -15.13
C ALA A 471 20.57 -18.41 -13.60
N ALA A 472 19.49 -19.02 -13.09
CA ALA A 472 19.29 -19.31 -11.67
C ALA A 472 19.89 -20.66 -11.23
N HIS A 473 19.86 -21.65 -12.12
CA HIS A 473 20.20 -23.05 -11.86
C HIS A 473 21.28 -23.56 -12.83
N PRO A 474 22.01 -24.64 -12.50
CA PRO A 474 23.03 -25.19 -13.38
C PRO A 474 22.46 -25.54 -14.77
N ALA A 475 23.00 -24.90 -15.83
CA ALA A 475 22.57 -25.12 -17.21
C ALA A 475 22.68 -26.59 -17.66
N SER A 476 23.52 -27.39 -17.00
CA SER A 476 23.64 -28.82 -17.25
C SER A 476 22.33 -29.57 -17.07
N LEU A 477 21.40 -29.12 -16.21
CA LEU A 477 20.11 -29.78 -15.97
C LEU A 477 19.20 -29.78 -17.22
N PHE A 478 19.34 -28.77 -18.08
CA PHE A 478 18.47 -28.55 -19.23
C PHE A 478 19.12 -28.91 -20.58
N GLY A 479 20.39 -29.32 -20.58
CA GLY A 479 21.14 -29.67 -21.80
C GLY A 479 21.00 -31.14 -22.21
N GLU A 480 21.19 -31.43 -23.50
CA GLU A 480 21.12 -32.78 -24.10
C GLU A 480 22.02 -33.83 -23.43
N LYS A 481 23.18 -33.41 -22.89
CA LYS A 481 24.18 -34.29 -22.25
C LYS A 481 24.01 -34.45 -20.73
N SER A 482 22.88 -34.05 -20.13
CA SER A 482 22.69 -34.27 -18.69
C SER A 482 22.50 -35.76 -18.38
N SER A 483 23.28 -36.27 -17.43
CA SER A 483 23.27 -37.66 -16.95
C SER A 483 22.11 -37.97 -16.00
N GLN A 484 21.01 -37.22 -16.06
CA GLN A 484 19.90 -37.35 -15.12
C GLN A 484 18.98 -38.51 -15.45
N ASP A 485 18.60 -39.25 -14.40
CA ASP A 485 17.59 -40.30 -14.48
C ASP A 485 16.18 -39.67 -14.49
N CYS A 486 15.63 -39.49 -15.69
CA CYS A 486 14.28 -38.96 -15.86
C CYS A 486 13.17 -39.94 -15.46
N GLN A 487 13.48 -41.18 -15.04
CA GLN A 487 12.47 -42.10 -14.51
C GLN A 487 12.08 -41.77 -13.06
N LYS A 488 12.97 -41.12 -12.29
CA LYS A 488 12.73 -40.69 -10.90
C LYS A 488 13.46 -39.37 -10.59
N PRO A 489 12.92 -38.22 -11.01
CA PRO A 489 13.51 -36.92 -10.68
C PRO A 489 13.53 -36.69 -9.17
N SER A 490 14.65 -36.20 -8.62
CA SER A 490 14.81 -36.00 -7.18
C SER A 490 14.28 -34.66 -6.68
N SER A 491 13.99 -33.72 -7.59
CA SER A 491 13.38 -32.42 -7.28
C SER A 491 12.59 -31.87 -8.47
N ASP A 492 11.73 -30.88 -8.20
CA ASP A 492 10.87 -30.26 -9.23
C ASP A 492 11.66 -29.60 -10.36
N ILE A 493 12.84 -29.04 -10.07
CA ILE A 493 13.70 -28.44 -11.09
C ILE A 493 14.32 -29.49 -12.03
N GLU A 494 14.61 -30.71 -11.51
CA GLU A 494 15.08 -31.82 -12.35
C GLU A 494 13.97 -32.37 -13.23
N LYS A 495 12.75 -32.47 -12.67
CA LYS A 495 11.56 -32.83 -13.45
C LYS A 495 11.35 -31.84 -14.59
N LEU A 496 11.46 -30.54 -14.33
CA LEU A 496 11.34 -29.49 -15.35
C LEU A 496 12.39 -29.64 -16.47
N GLY A 497 13.63 -30.01 -16.11
CA GLY A 497 14.68 -30.33 -17.08
C GLY A 497 14.37 -31.55 -17.94
N CYS A 498 13.84 -32.62 -17.34
CA CYS A 498 13.40 -33.82 -18.06
C CYS A 498 12.23 -33.54 -19.01
N ASP A 499 11.22 -32.80 -18.56
CA ASP A 499 10.07 -32.40 -19.38
C ASP A 499 10.52 -31.54 -20.58
N TRP A 500 11.48 -30.62 -20.38
CA TRP A 500 12.06 -29.80 -21.46
C TRP A 500 12.78 -30.65 -22.52
N LYS A 501 13.53 -31.67 -22.10
CA LYS A 501 14.19 -32.61 -23.03
C LYS A 501 13.17 -33.37 -23.89
N LEU A 502 12.08 -33.81 -23.27
CA LEU A 502 11.00 -34.50 -23.99
C LEU A 502 10.38 -33.59 -25.06
N ILE A 503 10.04 -32.35 -24.69
CA ILE A 503 9.52 -31.34 -25.62
C ILE A 503 10.50 -31.08 -26.77
N THR A 504 11.79 -30.95 -26.47
CA THR A 504 12.83 -30.72 -27.48
C THR A 504 12.94 -31.90 -28.46
N ALA A 505 12.93 -33.14 -27.97
CA ALA A 505 12.95 -34.33 -28.80
C ALA A 505 11.69 -34.45 -29.70
N GLN A 506 10.52 -34.07 -29.18
CA GLN A 506 9.28 -34.03 -29.97
C GLN A 506 9.35 -32.95 -31.07
N LEU A 507 9.89 -31.77 -30.77
CA LEU A 507 10.11 -30.68 -31.74
C LEU A 507 11.05 -31.10 -32.87
N GLU A 508 12.15 -31.78 -32.55
CA GLU A 508 13.09 -32.32 -33.54
C GLU A 508 12.44 -33.39 -34.41
N ALA A 509 11.73 -34.34 -33.81
CA ALA A 509 11.02 -35.39 -34.54
C ALA A 509 10.00 -34.80 -35.52
N ARG A 510 9.29 -33.74 -35.12
CA ARG A 510 8.36 -32.98 -35.98
C ARG A 510 9.09 -32.26 -37.11
N SER A 511 10.24 -31.65 -36.84
CA SER A 511 11.06 -31.01 -37.88
C SER A 511 11.50 -32.00 -38.96
N HIS A 512 11.67 -33.29 -38.61
CA HIS A 512 12.07 -34.35 -39.53
C HIS A 512 10.90 -35.13 -40.16
N LYS A 513 9.71 -35.18 -39.55
CA LYS A 513 8.51 -35.87 -40.06
C LYS A 513 7.33 -34.90 -40.22
N LYS A 514 6.83 -34.75 -41.45
CA LYS A 514 5.56 -34.04 -41.78
C LYS A 514 4.32 -34.79 -41.26
N SER A 515 4.22 -35.15 -39.98
CA SER A 515 3.02 -35.81 -39.42
C SER A 515 2.26 -34.91 -38.45
N GLY A 516 0.96 -34.75 -38.70
CA GLY A 516 0.07 -33.79 -38.06
C GLY A 516 -0.58 -34.26 -36.76
N HIS A 517 0.19 -34.34 -35.67
CA HIS A 517 -0.38 -34.25 -34.32
C HIS A 517 0.24 -33.01 -33.64
N SER A 518 -0.38 -31.84 -33.83
CA SER A 518 0.06 -30.58 -33.23
C SER A 518 -0.38 -30.41 -31.78
N ASP A 519 -1.48 -31.04 -31.39
CA ASP A 519 -2.24 -30.56 -30.22
C ASP A 519 -1.59 -30.99 -28.90
N SER A 520 -0.93 -32.15 -28.86
CA SER A 520 -0.21 -32.59 -27.66
C SER A 520 0.94 -31.64 -27.28
N LEU A 521 1.65 -31.11 -28.27
CA LEU A 521 2.83 -30.26 -28.03
C LEU A 521 2.45 -28.87 -27.51
N HIS A 522 1.27 -28.35 -27.88
CA HIS A 522 0.75 -27.09 -27.33
C HIS A 522 0.51 -27.24 -25.83
N GLU A 523 -0.19 -28.30 -25.43
CA GLU A 523 -0.46 -28.60 -24.03
C GLU A 523 0.82 -28.89 -23.25
N ASP A 524 1.78 -29.63 -23.83
CA ASP A 524 3.08 -29.90 -23.20
C ASP A 524 3.85 -28.60 -22.90
N LEU A 525 3.89 -27.65 -23.85
CA LEU A 525 4.53 -26.34 -23.64
C LEU A 525 3.81 -25.46 -22.62
N ILE A 526 2.46 -25.43 -22.65
CA ILE A 526 1.66 -24.68 -21.67
C ILE A 526 1.88 -25.24 -20.27
N ASN A 527 1.82 -26.56 -20.11
CA ASN A 527 2.01 -27.23 -18.83
C ASN A 527 3.44 -27.06 -18.31
N TRP A 528 4.44 -27.16 -19.18
CA TRP A 528 5.84 -26.91 -18.83
C TRP A 528 6.04 -25.47 -18.35
N SER A 529 5.49 -24.48 -19.07
CA SER A 529 5.67 -23.06 -18.74
C SER A 529 4.95 -22.69 -17.43
N ARG A 530 3.75 -23.25 -17.18
CA ARG A 530 3.05 -23.14 -15.88
C ARG A 530 3.84 -23.78 -14.74
N HIS A 531 4.37 -24.97 -14.93
CA HIS A 531 5.19 -25.64 -13.92
C HIS A 531 6.46 -24.83 -13.62
N ALA A 532 7.10 -24.28 -14.64
CA ALA A 532 8.26 -23.39 -14.53
C ALA A 532 7.93 -22.11 -13.74
N GLN A 533 6.81 -21.45 -14.06
CA GLN A 533 6.34 -20.25 -13.34
C GLN A 533 6.10 -20.55 -11.86
N THR A 534 5.44 -21.67 -11.51
CA THR A 534 5.16 -22.07 -10.11
C THR A 534 6.44 -22.35 -9.32
N ILE A 535 7.43 -23.01 -9.92
CA ILE A 535 8.72 -23.25 -9.26
C ILE A 535 9.43 -21.91 -9.01
N MET A 536 9.44 -21.01 -9.99
CA MET A 536 10.13 -19.73 -9.87
C MET A 536 9.40 -18.73 -8.96
N SER A 537 8.07 -18.82 -8.87
CA SER A 537 7.26 -18.02 -7.93
C SER A 537 7.50 -18.43 -6.49
N SER A 538 7.54 -19.74 -6.22
CA SER A 538 7.83 -20.28 -4.88
C SER A 538 9.29 -20.04 -4.47
N ALA A 539 10.24 -20.02 -5.42
CA ALA A 539 11.66 -19.75 -5.14
C ALA A 539 11.94 -18.33 -4.60
N ALA A 540 11.01 -17.36 -4.74
CA ALA A 540 11.11 -16.05 -4.09
C ALA A 540 11.11 -16.15 -2.54
N SER A 541 10.66 -17.28 -1.99
CA SER A 541 10.65 -17.62 -0.56
C SER A 541 11.81 -18.52 -0.12
N ASN A 542 12.88 -18.64 -0.90
CA ASN A 542 14.01 -19.52 -0.56
C ASN A 542 14.83 -18.93 0.61
N TYR A 543 14.36 -19.18 1.83
CA TYR A 543 14.98 -18.72 3.06
C TYR A 543 16.26 -19.52 3.37
N ASP A 544 17.21 -18.85 4.02
CA ASP A 544 18.36 -19.54 4.63
C ASP A 544 17.85 -20.36 5.84
N MET A 545 17.54 -21.64 5.58
CA MET A 545 16.96 -22.53 6.58
C MET A 545 17.82 -22.67 7.84
N THR A 546 19.16 -22.61 7.70
CA THR A 546 20.07 -22.65 8.84
C THR A 546 19.88 -21.43 9.75
N LYS A 547 19.79 -20.22 9.18
CA LYS A 547 19.48 -19.01 9.95
C LYS A 547 18.09 -19.07 10.56
N LEU A 548 17.10 -19.57 9.82
CA LEU A 548 15.72 -19.70 10.30
C LEU A 548 15.66 -20.63 11.53
N TYR A 549 16.27 -21.82 11.45
CA TYR A 549 16.35 -22.76 12.58
C TYR A 549 17.12 -22.19 13.77
N THR A 550 18.19 -21.44 13.51
CA THR A 550 18.95 -20.77 14.58
C THR A 550 18.08 -19.73 15.30
N GLY A 551 17.37 -18.88 14.54
CA GLY A 551 16.44 -17.90 15.09
C GLY A 551 15.30 -18.55 15.88
N GLN A 552 14.71 -19.62 15.33
CA GLN A 552 13.66 -20.39 16.00
C GLN A 552 14.16 -21.01 17.31
N THR A 553 15.38 -21.54 17.34
CA THR A 553 16.00 -22.10 18.56
C THR A 553 16.20 -21.02 19.62
N ILE A 554 16.70 -19.84 19.24
CA ILE A 554 16.88 -18.70 20.16
C ILE A 554 15.52 -18.23 20.71
N ALA A 555 14.50 -18.12 19.86
CA ALA A 555 13.15 -17.75 20.28
C ALA A 555 12.57 -18.77 21.26
N MET A 556 12.71 -20.07 20.97
CA MET A 556 12.27 -21.14 21.87
C MET A 556 12.95 -21.09 23.24
N ILE A 557 14.27 -20.89 23.29
CA ILE A 557 15.01 -20.73 24.56
C ILE A 557 14.49 -19.51 25.32
N SER A 558 14.29 -18.38 24.63
CA SER A 558 13.79 -17.14 25.24
C SER A 558 12.39 -17.33 25.84
N THR A 559 11.50 -18.03 25.13
CA THR A 559 10.16 -18.37 25.62
C THR A 559 10.22 -19.27 26.84
N VAL A 560 11.08 -20.30 26.85
CA VAL A 560 11.27 -21.18 28.02
C VAL A 560 11.74 -20.37 29.24
N LEU A 561 12.72 -19.49 29.08
CA LEU A 561 13.22 -18.63 30.16
C LEU A 561 12.12 -17.67 30.68
N ALA A 562 11.31 -17.10 29.78
CA ALA A 562 10.18 -16.25 30.15
C ALA A 562 9.12 -17.04 30.95
N VAL A 563 8.78 -18.26 30.53
CA VAL A 563 7.82 -19.12 31.24
C VAL A 563 8.34 -19.51 32.62
N ILE A 564 9.61 -19.87 32.76
CA ILE A 564 10.24 -20.17 34.06
C ILE A 564 10.13 -18.96 34.99
N THR A 565 10.42 -17.76 34.47
CA THR A 565 10.34 -16.51 35.25
C THR A 565 8.90 -16.16 35.65
N ALA A 566 7.92 -16.45 34.78
CA ALA A 566 6.51 -16.16 35.02
C ALA A 566 5.78 -17.24 35.85
N ALA A 567 6.34 -18.45 35.98
CA ALA A 567 5.70 -19.60 36.63
C ALA A 567 5.16 -19.32 38.05
N PRO A 568 5.85 -18.58 38.94
CA PRO A 568 5.33 -18.26 40.28
C PRO A 568 4.07 -17.39 40.27
N VAL A 569 3.88 -16.58 39.23
CA VAL A 569 2.71 -15.72 39.04
C VAL A 569 1.59 -16.51 38.38
N LEU A 570 1.90 -17.26 37.33
CA LEU A 570 0.94 -18.10 36.60
C LEU A 570 0.31 -19.17 37.52
N GLY A 571 1.10 -19.76 38.43
CA GLY A 571 0.61 -20.73 39.40
C GLY A 571 -0.41 -20.17 40.41
N LYS A 572 -0.41 -18.86 40.66
CA LYS A 572 -1.36 -18.20 41.57
C LYS A 572 -2.70 -17.87 40.90
N SER A 573 -2.75 -17.87 39.56
CA SER A 573 -3.95 -17.52 38.80
C SER A 573 -4.10 -18.44 37.58
N PRO A 574 -4.69 -19.64 37.75
CA PRO A 574 -4.82 -20.62 36.66
C PRO A 574 -5.64 -20.09 35.49
N LEU A 575 -6.60 -19.20 35.75
CA LEU A 575 -7.41 -18.56 34.70
C LEU A 575 -6.56 -17.58 33.86
N PHE A 576 -5.67 -16.81 34.49
CA PHE A 576 -4.75 -15.93 33.78
C PHE A 576 -3.75 -16.74 32.93
N ALA A 577 -3.26 -17.87 33.46
CA ALA A 577 -2.42 -18.79 32.71
C ALA A 577 -3.14 -19.37 31.48
N LEU A 578 -4.41 -19.76 31.64
CA LEU A 578 -5.24 -20.25 30.53
C LEU A 578 -5.45 -19.19 29.44
N ILE A 579 -5.80 -17.95 29.82
CA ILE A 579 -5.97 -16.84 28.87
C ILE A 579 -4.67 -16.58 28.11
N THR A 580 -3.53 -16.54 28.81
CA THR A 580 -2.21 -16.33 28.19
C THR A 580 -1.85 -17.44 27.20
N LEU A 581 -2.15 -18.70 27.55
CA LEU A 581 -1.93 -19.85 26.66
C LEU A 581 -2.83 -19.78 25.42
N LEU A 582 -4.13 -19.53 25.58
CA LEU A 582 -5.07 -19.45 24.46
C LEU A 582 -4.72 -18.28 23.53
N TYR A 583 -4.32 -17.14 24.08
CA TYR A 583 -3.83 -16.00 23.30
C TYR A 583 -2.58 -16.35 22.49
N SER A 584 -1.64 -17.09 23.10
CA SER A 584 -0.43 -17.56 22.41
C SER A 584 -0.74 -18.53 21.26
N ILE A 585 -1.72 -19.43 21.43
CA ILE A 585 -2.19 -20.35 20.37
C ILE A 585 -2.84 -19.57 19.24
N MET A 586 -3.65 -18.57 19.57
CA MET A 586 -4.32 -17.71 18.58
C MET A 586 -3.32 -17.01 17.66
N MET A 587 -2.16 -16.58 18.18
CA MET A 587 -1.12 -15.90 17.39
C MET A 587 -0.42 -16.76 16.32
N PHE A 588 -0.79 -18.03 16.17
CA PHE A 588 -0.18 -18.94 15.19
C PHE A 588 -0.64 -18.69 13.74
N ALA A 589 -1.84 -18.14 13.53
CA ALA A 589 -2.40 -17.89 12.20
C ALA A 589 -2.66 -16.40 11.98
N SER A 590 -2.24 -15.85 10.85
CA SER A 590 -2.44 -14.42 10.53
C SER A 590 -3.91 -14.01 10.59
N SER A 591 -4.82 -14.85 10.11
CA SER A 591 -6.27 -14.61 10.17
C SER A 591 -6.81 -14.49 11.60
N TYR A 592 -6.17 -15.15 12.58
CA TYR A 592 -6.52 -14.99 13.99
C TYR A 592 -5.91 -13.73 14.61
N VAL A 593 -4.73 -13.32 14.14
CA VAL A 593 -4.12 -12.04 14.55
C VAL A 593 -4.98 -10.87 14.06
N GLU A 594 -5.42 -10.91 12.80
CA GLU A 594 -6.32 -9.92 12.21
C GLU A 594 -7.64 -9.79 13.00
N GLU A 595 -8.13 -10.90 13.54
CA GLU A 595 -9.38 -10.98 14.31
C GLU A 595 -9.16 -11.04 15.83
N GLU A 596 -7.99 -10.61 16.33
CA GLU A 596 -7.56 -10.67 17.74
C GLU A 596 -8.58 -10.04 18.70
N HIS A 597 -9.25 -8.97 18.28
CA HIS A 597 -10.25 -8.27 19.09
C HIS A 597 -11.38 -9.21 19.56
N ASN A 598 -11.75 -10.23 18.78
CA ASN A 598 -12.77 -11.20 19.16
C ASN A 598 -12.33 -12.00 20.39
N PHE A 599 -11.04 -12.37 20.46
CA PHE A 599 -10.49 -13.04 21.63
C PHE A 599 -10.61 -12.17 22.87
N TRP A 600 -10.27 -10.89 22.79
CA TRP A 600 -10.39 -9.97 23.93
C TRP A 600 -11.82 -9.75 24.36
N TYR A 601 -12.79 -9.66 23.44
CA TYR A 601 -14.21 -9.59 23.78
C TYR A 601 -14.68 -10.84 24.54
N TRP A 602 -14.27 -12.03 24.10
CA TRP A 602 -14.59 -13.28 24.78
C TRP A 602 -13.90 -13.41 26.14
N ALA A 603 -12.60 -13.13 26.20
CA ALA A 603 -11.81 -13.21 27.43
C ALA A 603 -12.30 -12.23 28.49
N ALA A 604 -12.60 -10.97 28.11
CA ALA A 604 -13.15 -9.97 29.01
C ALA A 604 -14.55 -10.37 29.53
N SER A 605 -15.42 -10.85 28.64
CA SER A 605 -16.76 -11.32 29.03
C SER A 605 -16.69 -12.49 30.00
N GLY A 606 -15.81 -13.47 29.73
CA GLY A 606 -15.56 -14.60 30.62
C GLY A 606 -15.02 -14.16 31.98
N TRP A 607 -14.04 -13.25 31.98
CA TRP A 607 -13.44 -12.71 33.22
C TRP A 607 -14.48 -12.00 34.09
N ILE A 608 -15.31 -11.13 33.51
CA ILE A 608 -16.35 -10.41 34.26
C ILE A 608 -17.41 -11.38 34.78
N THR A 609 -17.76 -12.41 34.00
CA THR A 609 -18.69 -13.46 34.46
C THR A 609 -18.15 -14.18 35.69
N VAL A 610 -16.85 -14.52 35.71
CA VAL A 610 -16.20 -15.11 36.88
C VAL A 610 -16.21 -14.15 38.07
N LEU A 611 -15.97 -12.85 37.85
CA LEU A 611 -16.07 -11.83 38.91
C LEU A 611 -17.48 -11.78 39.50
N ILE A 612 -18.52 -11.78 38.66
CA ILE A 612 -19.92 -11.82 39.12
C ILE A 612 -20.15 -13.01 40.04
N PHE A 613 -19.74 -14.22 39.65
CA PHE A 613 -19.93 -15.40 40.49
C PHE A 613 -19.16 -15.33 41.82
N LYS A 614 -17.98 -14.72 41.83
CA LYS A 614 -17.17 -14.53 43.05
C LYS A 614 -17.76 -13.45 43.98
N THR A 615 -18.30 -12.37 43.44
CA THR A 615 -18.82 -11.23 44.22
C THR A 615 -20.32 -11.28 44.50
N ALA A 616 -21.07 -12.16 43.82
CA ALA A 616 -22.52 -12.32 43.98
C ALA A 616 -22.95 -12.60 45.41
N LYS A 617 -22.07 -13.21 46.21
CA LYS A 617 -22.34 -13.49 47.63
C LYS A 617 -21.94 -12.35 48.58
N SER A 618 -21.13 -11.40 48.14
CA SER A 618 -20.52 -10.38 49.01
C SER A 618 -20.98 -8.95 48.75
N SER A 619 -21.39 -8.59 47.54
CA SER A 619 -21.83 -7.22 47.21
C SER A 619 -22.76 -7.20 45.99
N LEU A 620 -24.02 -6.84 46.22
CA LEU A 620 -25.01 -6.68 45.15
C LEU A 620 -24.63 -5.53 44.20
N THR A 621 -24.07 -4.43 44.73
CA THR A 621 -23.63 -3.26 43.96
C THR A 621 -22.49 -3.61 43.01
N THR A 622 -21.55 -4.46 43.45
CA THR A 622 -20.43 -4.91 42.60
C THR A 622 -20.94 -5.81 41.48
N SER A 623 -21.84 -6.74 41.78
CA SER A 623 -22.46 -7.59 40.75
C SER A 623 -23.29 -6.79 39.75
N PHE A 624 -24.05 -5.79 40.20
CA PHE A 624 -24.77 -4.89 39.30
C PHE A 624 -23.81 -4.10 38.40
N SER A 625 -22.71 -3.57 38.96
CA SER A 625 -21.67 -2.88 38.18
C SER A 625 -21.06 -3.78 37.10
N CYS A 626 -20.78 -5.05 37.43
CA CYS A 626 -20.29 -6.02 36.45
C CYS A 626 -21.29 -6.30 35.31
N VAL A 627 -22.60 -6.35 35.62
CA VAL A 627 -23.65 -6.47 34.58
C VAL A 627 -23.67 -5.25 33.67
N VAL A 628 -23.54 -4.04 34.23
CA VAL A 628 -23.42 -2.80 33.43
C VAL A 628 -22.19 -2.85 32.53
N VAL A 629 -21.04 -3.31 33.03
CA VAL A 629 -19.82 -3.46 32.22
C VAL A 629 -20.00 -4.50 31.10
N LEU A 630 -20.68 -5.62 31.36
CA LEU A 630 -21.00 -6.61 30.32
C LEU A 630 -21.91 -6.03 29.23
N ALA A 631 -22.93 -5.26 29.61
CA ALA A 631 -23.79 -4.56 28.67
C ALA A 631 -22.98 -3.54 27.85
N GLY A 632 -22.08 -2.79 28.51
CA GLY A 632 -21.13 -1.88 27.87
C GLY A 632 -20.22 -2.59 26.86
N LEU A 633 -19.66 -3.74 27.21
CA LEU A 633 -18.83 -4.55 26.29
C LEU A 633 -19.59 -5.05 25.07
N ARG A 634 -20.87 -5.42 25.24
CA ARG A 634 -21.73 -5.79 24.11
C ARG A 634 -22.00 -4.62 23.20
N PHE A 635 -22.17 -3.44 23.76
CA PHE A 635 -22.33 -2.20 23.02
C PHE A 635 -21.04 -1.81 22.29
N THR A 636 -19.88 -1.82 22.96
CA THR A 636 -18.59 -1.48 22.34
C THR A 636 -18.23 -2.42 21.20
N ARG A 637 -18.56 -3.71 21.31
CA ARG A 637 -18.35 -4.68 20.23
C ARG A 637 -19.10 -4.31 18.94
N ARG A 638 -20.22 -3.60 19.02
CA ARG A 638 -20.99 -3.11 17.87
C ARG A 638 -20.79 -1.63 17.59
N TRP A 639 -20.01 -0.93 18.42
CA TRP A 639 -19.78 0.50 18.28
C TRP A 639 -19.03 0.82 16.99
N ASN A 640 -17.98 0.05 16.70
CA ASN A 640 -17.21 0.11 15.47
C ASN A 640 -16.69 -1.30 15.20
N GLN A 641 -16.89 -1.84 13.99
CA GLN A 641 -16.33 -3.14 13.66
C GLN A 641 -14.81 -3.05 13.55
N THR A 642 -14.15 -3.96 14.25
CA THR A 642 -12.71 -4.12 14.25
C THR A 642 -12.35 -5.40 13.50
N GLY A 643 -11.11 -5.52 13.05
CA GLY A 643 -10.64 -6.65 12.23
C GLY A 643 -10.68 -6.37 10.73
N GLN A 644 -10.36 -7.38 9.93
CA GLN A 644 -10.30 -7.24 8.47
C GLN A 644 -11.51 -7.87 7.78
N LYS A 645 -11.96 -9.03 8.27
CA LYS A 645 -12.96 -9.83 7.55
C LYS A 645 -14.36 -9.23 7.56
N PHE A 646 -14.71 -8.53 8.64
CA PHE A 646 -16.06 -7.99 8.84
C PHE A 646 -16.07 -6.46 9.01
N ALA A 647 -15.00 -5.78 8.59
CA ALA A 647 -14.90 -4.33 8.70
C ALA A 647 -15.96 -3.59 7.86
N GLY A 648 -16.44 -4.20 6.78
CA GLY A 648 -17.50 -3.68 5.92
C GLY A 648 -18.92 -3.95 6.41
N GLU A 649 -19.09 -4.68 7.52
CA GLU A 649 -20.41 -5.04 8.05
C GLU A 649 -21.07 -3.88 8.83
N PRO A 650 -22.42 -3.85 8.91
CA PRO A 650 -23.14 -2.82 9.65
C PRO A 650 -22.70 -2.68 11.13
N ASP A 651 -22.35 -1.45 11.53
CA ASP A 651 -22.02 -1.07 12.90
C ASP A 651 -22.67 0.25 13.31
N ILE A 652 -22.68 0.55 14.61
CA ILE A 652 -23.38 1.73 15.15
C ILE A 652 -22.77 3.03 14.62
N ALA A 653 -21.44 3.11 14.47
CA ALA A 653 -20.76 4.33 14.04
C ALA A 653 -21.02 4.67 12.57
N ARG A 654 -20.93 3.68 11.68
CA ARG A 654 -21.02 3.84 10.23
C ARG A 654 -22.45 3.81 9.71
N THR A 655 -23.38 3.12 10.38
CA THR A 655 -24.78 3.06 9.94
C THR A 655 -25.65 4.03 10.71
N PHE A 656 -25.79 3.86 12.03
CA PHE A 656 -26.71 4.65 12.84
C PHE A 656 -26.21 6.09 13.04
N LEU A 657 -24.97 6.31 13.47
CA LEU A 657 -24.48 7.67 13.75
C LEU A 657 -24.29 8.51 12.48
N ALA A 658 -23.94 7.88 11.35
CA ALA A 658 -23.82 8.56 10.06
C ALA A 658 -25.18 9.08 9.55
N GLU A 659 -26.27 8.33 9.76
CA GLU A 659 -27.63 8.77 9.41
C GLU A 659 -28.21 9.78 10.42
N HIS A 660 -27.69 9.79 11.66
CA HIS A 660 -28.16 10.65 12.74
C HIS A 660 -27.10 11.66 13.20
N THR A 661 -26.65 12.51 12.26
CA THR A 661 -25.54 13.47 12.47
C THR A 661 -25.74 14.41 13.66
N THR A 662 -26.97 14.86 13.95
CA THR A 662 -27.25 15.68 15.14
C THR A 662 -26.99 14.92 16.44
N PHE A 663 -27.36 13.63 16.50
CA PHE A 663 -27.08 12.81 17.67
C PHE A 663 -25.58 12.52 17.80
N LEU A 664 -24.90 12.25 16.69
CA LEU A 664 -23.44 12.13 16.63
C LEU A 664 -22.75 13.38 17.21
N TRP A 665 -23.10 14.57 16.73
CA TRP A 665 -22.48 15.82 17.20
C TRP A 665 -22.87 16.16 18.64
N ALA A 666 -24.08 15.82 19.09
CA ALA A 666 -24.45 15.93 20.49
C ALA A 666 -23.53 15.09 21.39
N LEU A 667 -23.22 13.85 21.00
CA LEU A 667 -22.27 13.00 21.72
C LEU A 667 -20.84 13.55 21.69
N VAL A 668 -20.39 14.04 20.52
CA VAL A 668 -19.06 14.64 20.37
C VAL A 668 -18.91 15.87 21.27
N PHE A 669 -19.87 16.80 21.25
CA PHE A 669 -19.82 17.98 22.11
C PHE A 669 -19.98 17.62 23.59
N ALA A 670 -20.81 16.65 23.95
CA ALA A 670 -20.90 16.14 25.32
C ALA A 670 -19.53 15.63 25.82
N MET A 671 -18.77 14.93 24.97
CA MET A 671 -17.42 14.47 25.31
C MET A 671 -16.44 15.63 25.50
N TYR A 672 -16.46 16.65 24.64
CA TYR A 672 -15.62 17.84 24.82
C TYR A 672 -15.98 18.62 26.09
N MET A 673 -17.27 18.72 26.42
CA MET A 673 -17.74 19.33 27.67
C MET A 673 -17.29 18.52 28.89
N TRP A 674 -17.38 17.20 28.83
CA TRP A 674 -16.87 16.31 29.89
C TRP A 674 -15.36 16.46 30.07
N ASN A 675 -14.59 16.46 28.98
CA ASN A 675 -13.15 16.66 29.02
C ASN A 675 -12.79 18.04 29.60
N CYS A 676 -13.51 19.10 29.20
CA CYS A 676 -13.33 20.43 29.78
C CYS A 676 -13.58 20.42 31.29
N TYR A 677 -14.66 19.76 31.75
CA TYR A 677 -14.97 19.62 33.16
C TYR A 677 -13.87 18.86 33.91
N SER A 678 -13.45 17.70 33.39
CA SER A 678 -12.39 16.86 33.95
C SER A 678 -11.06 17.62 34.06
N LEU A 679 -10.59 18.22 32.96
CA LEU A 679 -9.37 19.03 32.93
C LEU A 679 -9.43 20.20 33.92
N SER A 680 -10.57 20.89 34.00
CA SER A 680 -10.73 22.04 34.89
C SER A 680 -10.77 21.68 36.37
N SER A 681 -11.14 20.44 36.70
CA SER A 681 -11.32 19.98 38.08
C SER A 681 -10.10 19.23 38.62
N THR A 682 -9.44 18.42 37.79
CA THR A 682 -8.35 17.53 38.21
C THR A 682 -7.09 17.66 37.35
N GLY A 683 -7.17 18.24 36.16
CA GLY A 683 -6.06 18.24 35.20
C GLY A 683 -4.90 19.17 35.54
N PHE A 684 -5.16 20.22 36.34
CA PHE A 684 -4.16 21.25 36.68
C PHE A 684 -4.11 21.49 38.19
N PRO A 685 -3.61 20.53 38.97
CA PRO A 685 -3.64 20.61 40.44
C PRO A 685 -2.87 21.80 41.02
N HIS A 686 -1.86 22.28 40.30
CA HIS A 686 -0.95 23.36 40.73
C HIS A 686 -1.35 24.75 40.22
N LEU A 687 -2.39 24.86 39.40
CA LEU A 687 -2.89 26.16 38.90
C LEU A 687 -4.06 26.67 39.76
N PRO A 688 -4.20 27.98 39.95
CA PRO A 688 -5.42 28.56 40.51
C PRO A 688 -6.64 28.11 39.71
N ARG A 689 -7.74 27.75 40.41
CA ARG A 689 -8.95 27.19 39.78
C ARG A 689 -9.51 28.03 38.63
N SER A 690 -9.39 29.36 38.69
CA SER A 690 -9.82 30.27 37.61
C SER A 690 -8.96 30.12 36.35
N ILE A 691 -7.65 30.01 36.53
CA ILE A 691 -6.67 29.81 35.43
C ILE A 691 -6.83 28.41 34.85
N ALA A 692 -6.94 27.38 35.69
CA ALA A 692 -7.18 26.00 35.27
C ALA A 692 -8.45 25.88 34.41
N LYS A 693 -9.55 26.54 34.83
CA LYS A 693 -10.79 26.62 34.03
C LYS A 693 -10.58 27.32 32.70
N GLY A 694 -9.90 28.46 32.68
CA GLY A 694 -9.62 29.22 31.45
C GLY A 694 -8.78 28.41 30.46
N VAL A 695 -7.72 27.75 30.93
CA VAL A 695 -6.88 26.87 30.12
C VAL A 695 -7.66 25.67 29.58
N ALA A 696 -8.41 24.97 30.44
CA ALA A 696 -9.22 23.83 30.03
C ALA A 696 -10.29 24.22 28.98
N GLN A 697 -10.97 25.34 29.18
CA GLN A 697 -11.97 25.85 28.24
C GLN A 697 -11.35 26.24 26.90
N PHE A 698 -10.21 26.94 26.92
CA PHE A 698 -9.48 27.30 25.70
C PHE A 698 -9.06 26.06 24.90
N LEU A 699 -8.47 25.06 25.55
CA LEU A 699 -8.06 23.81 24.91
C LEU A 699 -9.25 23.04 24.34
N ALA A 700 -10.35 22.91 25.11
CA ALA A 700 -11.54 22.19 24.67
C ALA A 700 -12.21 22.87 23.46
N VAL A 701 -12.33 24.20 23.46
CA VAL A 701 -12.91 24.97 22.35
C VAL A 701 -12.02 24.87 21.11
N MET A 702 -10.70 25.04 21.25
CA MET A 702 -9.77 24.93 20.12
C MET A 702 -9.79 23.52 19.51
N ALA A 703 -9.81 22.48 20.35
CA ALA A 703 -9.87 21.10 19.89
C ALA A 703 -11.22 20.77 19.22
N ALA A 704 -12.35 21.25 19.76
CA ALA A 704 -13.66 21.09 19.16
C ALA A 704 -13.77 21.84 17.82
N ALA A 705 -13.28 23.08 17.75
CA ALA A 705 -13.24 23.87 16.52
C ALA A 705 -12.37 23.22 15.44
N PHE A 706 -11.22 22.65 15.82
CA PHE A 706 -10.41 21.85 14.91
C PHE A 706 -11.16 20.61 14.42
N LYS A 707 -11.84 19.87 15.31
CA LYS A 707 -12.59 18.66 14.93
C LYS A 707 -13.71 18.97 13.94
N VAL A 708 -14.45 20.05 14.16
CA VAL A 708 -15.52 20.52 13.25
C VAL A 708 -14.93 20.92 11.89
N ALA A 709 -13.85 21.70 11.87
CA ALA A 709 -13.21 22.13 10.63
C ALA A 709 -12.61 20.95 9.85
N PHE A 710 -12.00 19.99 10.56
CA PHE A 710 -11.51 18.75 9.98
C PHE A 710 -12.63 17.96 9.33
N THR A 711 -13.75 17.74 10.05
CA THR A 711 -14.89 17.01 9.48
C THR A 711 -15.51 17.77 8.29
N HIS A 712 -15.52 19.10 8.28
CA HIS A 712 -15.98 19.88 7.13
C HIS A 712 -15.13 19.66 5.88
N GLU A 713 -13.80 19.55 6.04
CA GLU A 713 -12.89 19.34 4.92
C GLU A 713 -12.85 17.87 4.48
N ASP A 714 -12.95 16.93 5.42
CA ASP A 714 -12.77 15.49 5.16
C ASP A 714 -14.08 14.73 4.90
N ALA A 715 -15.11 14.94 5.71
CA ALA A 715 -16.38 14.20 5.65
C ALA A 715 -17.58 15.14 5.89
N PRO A 716 -17.83 16.10 4.96
CA PRO A 716 -18.87 17.11 5.12
C PRO A 716 -20.28 16.52 5.27
N GLU A 717 -20.52 15.33 4.74
CA GLU A 717 -21.77 14.57 4.89
C GLU A 717 -22.11 14.23 6.34
N LEU A 718 -21.10 14.17 7.22
CA LEU A 718 -21.28 13.91 8.65
C LEU A 718 -21.59 15.17 9.46
N LEU A 719 -21.55 16.36 8.84
CA LEU A 719 -21.90 17.59 9.52
C LEU A 719 -23.41 17.82 9.49
N ASP A 720 -23.97 18.10 10.67
CA ASP A 720 -25.28 18.72 10.73
C ASP A 720 -25.19 20.23 10.45
N TRP A 721 -26.35 20.86 10.31
CA TRP A 721 -26.43 22.30 10.04
C TRP A 721 -25.80 23.18 11.13
N THR A 722 -25.82 22.75 12.40
CA THR A 722 -25.25 23.52 13.52
C THR A 722 -23.72 23.45 13.51
N ALA A 723 -23.15 22.26 13.32
CA ALA A 723 -21.71 22.06 13.21
C ALA A 723 -21.14 22.73 11.96
N SER A 724 -21.89 22.71 10.85
CA SER A 724 -21.50 23.42 9.61
C SER A 724 -21.33 24.92 9.82
N LYS A 725 -22.24 25.57 10.56
CA LYS A 725 -22.10 27.00 10.89
C LYS A 725 -20.87 27.31 11.74
N VAL A 726 -20.53 26.42 12.68
CA VAL A 726 -19.31 26.54 13.48
C VAL A 726 -18.07 26.38 12.59
N ALA A 727 -18.10 25.48 11.59
CA ALA A 727 -17.03 25.35 10.61
C ALA A 727 -16.85 26.65 9.81
N GLU A 728 -17.94 27.20 9.27
CA GLU A 728 -17.94 28.44 8.47
C GLU A 728 -17.37 29.64 9.22
N LEU A 729 -17.72 29.80 10.51
CA LEU A 729 -17.22 30.86 11.39
C LEU A 729 -15.70 30.83 11.58
N THR A 730 -15.07 29.71 11.28
CA THR A 730 -13.63 29.52 11.52
C THR A 730 -12.81 29.48 10.24
N THR A 731 -13.40 29.59 9.04
CA THR A 731 -12.80 29.41 7.69
C THR A 731 -11.52 30.21 7.36
N GLY A 732 -11.08 31.15 8.20
CA GLY A 732 -9.88 31.96 7.99
C GLY A 732 -8.53 31.29 8.29
N PHE A 733 -8.50 30.11 8.91
CA PHE A 733 -7.26 29.41 9.28
C PHE A 733 -7.12 28.06 8.57
N SER A 734 -5.91 27.73 8.10
CA SER A 734 -5.62 26.41 7.55
C SER A 734 -5.74 25.30 8.60
N LEU A 735 -6.15 24.11 8.17
CA LEU A 735 -6.29 22.93 9.02
C LEU A 735 -5.00 22.60 9.80
N VAL A 736 -3.85 22.71 9.12
CA VAL A 736 -2.51 22.48 9.71
C VAL A 736 -2.23 23.46 10.85
N ASN A 737 -2.54 24.74 10.68
CA ASN A 737 -2.27 25.74 11.70
C ASN A 737 -3.16 25.55 12.94
N ARG A 738 -4.42 25.11 12.75
CA ARG A 738 -5.32 24.75 13.85
C ARG A 738 -4.81 23.53 14.61
N ALA A 739 -4.42 22.48 13.90
CA ALA A 739 -3.85 21.28 14.50
C ALA A 739 -2.61 21.64 15.34
N ARG A 740 -1.68 22.42 14.77
CA ARG A 740 -0.50 22.93 15.48
C ARG A 740 -0.90 23.71 16.74
N GLY A 741 -1.88 24.61 16.66
CA GLY A 741 -2.36 25.36 17.82
C GLY A 741 -2.89 24.46 18.94
N VAL A 742 -3.69 23.44 18.60
CA VAL A 742 -4.20 22.47 19.57
C VAL A 742 -3.07 21.66 20.20
N PHE A 743 -2.17 21.09 19.39
CA PHE A 743 -1.06 20.26 19.89
C PHE A 743 -0.04 21.06 20.71
N ILE A 744 0.28 22.30 20.30
CA ILE A 744 1.15 23.19 21.09
C ILE A 744 0.46 23.51 22.42
N GLY A 745 -0.84 23.82 22.42
CA GLY A 745 -1.60 24.07 23.64
C GLY A 745 -1.58 22.88 24.60
N ILE A 746 -1.83 21.66 24.10
CA ILE A 746 -1.76 20.42 24.89
C ILE A 746 -0.34 20.20 25.41
N GLY A 747 0.68 20.42 24.58
CA GLY A 747 2.09 20.26 24.95
C GLY A 747 2.52 21.22 26.06
N LEU A 748 2.11 22.50 25.97
CA LEU A 748 2.37 23.50 27.01
C LEU A 748 1.66 23.16 28.32
N ALA A 749 0.41 22.72 28.25
CA ALA A 749 -0.36 22.26 29.40
C ALA A 749 0.31 21.06 30.09
N LEU A 750 0.75 20.07 29.31
CA LEU A 750 1.47 18.91 29.83
C LEU A 750 2.82 19.28 30.46
N ALA A 751 3.60 20.11 29.78
CA ALA A 751 4.90 20.58 30.28
C ALA A 751 4.75 21.37 31.59
N GLN A 752 3.69 22.18 31.71
CA GLN A 752 3.38 22.90 32.94
C GLN A 752 3.04 21.94 34.08
N THR A 753 2.20 20.93 33.85
CA THR A 753 1.84 19.94 34.88
C THR A 753 3.07 19.14 35.33
N ILE A 754 3.86 18.62 34.39
CA ILE A 754 5.09 17.87 34.70
C ILE A 754 6.11 18.76 35.43
N GLY A 755 6.33 19.99 34.95
CA GLY A 755 7.27 20.93 35.58
C GLY A 755 6.85 21.34 36.99
N ALA A 756 5.54 21.47 37.24
CA ALA A 756 5.02 21.75 38.57
C ALA A 756 5.18 20.55 39.53
N ASP A 757 4.98 19.31 39.05
CA ASP A 757 5.24 18.10 39.83
C ASP A 757 6.73 17.94 40.17
N LEU A 758 7.63 18.19 39.22
CA LEU A 758 9.08 18.14 39.45
C LEU A 758 9.55 19.20 40.46
N ASN A 759 9.06 20.44 40.33
CA ASN A 759 9.39 21.51 41.28
C ASN A 759 8.79 21.30 42.67
N SER A 760 7.66 20.58 42.76
CA SER A 760 7.06 20.23 44.06
C SER A 760 7.92 19.22 44.84
N HIS A 761 8.65 18.34 44.14
CA HIS A 761 9.58 17.39 44.76
C HIS A 761 10.85 18.04 45.32
N ASP A 762 11.35 19.14 44.74
CA ASP A 762 12.54 19.85 45.23
C ASP A 762 12.27 20.74 46.45
N SER A 763 11.00 20.99 46.79
CA SER A 763 10.60 21.81 47.95
C SER A 763 10.41 21.03 49.26
N GLN A 764 10.62 19.71 49.26
CA GLN A 764 10.78 18.92 50.48
C GLN A 764 12.27 18.75 50.79
N SER A 765 12.81 19.61 51.66
CA SER A 765 14.14 19.42 52.24
C SER A 765 14.29 18.05 52.91
N PRO A 766 15.41 17.32 52.73
CA PRO A 766 15.62 16.03 53.37
C PRO A 766 15.82 16.24 54.88
N HIS A 767 14.84 15.85 55.69
CA HIS A 767 15.09 15.66 57.11
C HIS A 767 16.08 14.49 57.30
N PRO A 768 17.10 14.64 58.16
CA PRO A 768 18.10 13.59 58.36
C PRO A 768 17.47 12.35 59.00
N LEU A 769 17.88 11.20 58.48
CA LEU A 769 17.58 9.86 58.95
C LEU A 769 17.73 9.74 60.49
N ALA A 770 16.61 9.79 61.20
CA ALA A 770 16.48 9.20 62.52
C ALA A 770 15.86 7.81 62.34
N TYR A 771 16.69 6.80 62.56
CA TYR A 771 16.30 5.40 62.60
C TYR A 771 15.51 5.18 63.89
N ASP A 772 14.20 4.97 63.79
CA ASP A 772 13.40 4.39 64.88
C ASP A 772 12.40 3.37 64.29
N PRO A 773 12.12 2.27 65.01
CA PRO A 773 11.62 1.04 64.43
C PRO A 773 10.14 1.09 64.08
N ILE A 774 9.83 0.50 62.92
CA ILE A 774 8.50 0.29 62.33
C ILE A 774 7.46 -0.17 63.37
N PRO A 775 6.38 0.58 63.62
CA PRO A 775 5.13 0.01 64.11
C PRO A 775 4.38 -0.59 62.91
N ARG A 776 4.03 -1.88 63.00
CA ARG A 776 3.15 -2.56 62.04
C ARG A 776 1.82 -1.80 61.92
N HIS A 777 1.63 -1.06 60.84
CA HIS A 777 0.31 -0.66 60.37
C HIS A 777 -0.02 -1.40 59.08
N GLN A 778 -1.14 -2.13 59.15
CA GLN A 778 -1.76 -2.89 58.08
C GLN A 778 -2.03 -1.98 56.87
N HIS A 779 -1.61 -2.41 55.68
CA HIS A 779 -2.07 -1.81 54.43
C HIS A 779 -3.59 -2.06 54.27
N PRO A 780 -4.38 -1.04 53.92
CA PRO A 780 -5.79 -1.25 53.57
C PRO A 780 -5.87 -2.02 52.25
N THR A 781 -6.72 -3.04 52.25
CA THR A 781 -7.07 -3.79 51.03
C THR A 781 -7.96 -2.94 50.11
N PRO A 782 -8.19 -3.32 48.84
CA PRO A 782 -9.00 -2.54 47.88
C PRO A 782 -10.49 -2.33 48.25
N TYR A 783 -10.91 -2.66 49.47
CA TYR A 783 -12.26 -2.50 49.98
C TYR A 783 -12.54 -1.14 50.64
N ASP A 784 -11.52 -0.30 50.92
CA ASP A 784 -11.69 0.93 51.69
C ASP A 784 -11.96 2.21 50.87
N LEU A 785 -12.04 2.12 49.53
CA LEU A 785 -12.33 3.27 48.65
C LEU A 785 -13.83 3.57 48.42
N LEU A 786 -14.75 2.88 49.12
CA LEU A 786 -16.20 3.04 48.95
C LEU A 786 -16.95 3.65 50.15
N ARG A 787 -16.26 4.26 51.12
CA ARG A 787 -16.91 5.02 52.20
C ARG A 787 -16.39 6.46 52.30
N THR A 788 -16.95 7.34 51.49
CA THR A 788 -17.02 8.78 51.79
C THR A 788 -18.39 9.33 51.42
N VAL A 789 -19.38 9.09 52.28
CA VAL A 789 -20.57 9.93 52.39
C VAL A 789 -20.71 10.25 53.89
N PRO A 790 -20.51 11.51 54.33
CA PRO A 790 -20.87 11.88 55.69
C PRO A 790 -22.39 12.06 55.79
N PRO A 791 -23.05 11.55 56.85
CA PRO A 791 -24.45 11.85 57.10
C PRO A 791 -24.53 13.18 57.87
N SER A 792 -25.17 14.19 57.28
CA SER A 792 -25.78 15.27 58.06
C SER A 792 -26.91 15.92 57.27
N LEU A 793 -28.11 15.81 57.87
CA LEU A 793 -29.45 16.30 57.52
C LEU A 793 -30.22 15.49 56.48
#